data_AF-A0A3A4VRH9-F1
#
_entry.id   AF-A0A3A4VRH9-F1
#
_cell.length_a   1.000
_cell.length_b   1.000
_cell.length_c   1.000
_cell.angle_alpha   90.00
_cell.angle_beta   90.00
_cell.angle_gamma   90.00
#
_symmetry.space_group_name_H-M   'P 1'
#
loop_
_entity.id
_entity.type
_entity.pdbx_description
1 polymer ?
#
loop_
_entity_poly.entity_id
_entity_poly.type
_entity_poly.pdbx_seq_one_letter_code
_entity_poly.pdbx_strand_id
1 'polypeptide(L)'
;MNIRKTVFSCIVLVGFLLGSCSSPQEVEAEPVQTGESEDVLYLNILWHQHQPLYYKDEDGVYTRPWVRVHATKDYYDMAAILKNYPDVHVTFNLTPVLIRQLDDFVNNDAKDLYWVLAEVPAEELTDEQKEFILTRFFDANWDNIIARFPRYKELLLKRGGTDETAIASAMGTFTTQDFRDLQIWFNLAWFDPDFLAEEPLKSLVEKGENFSEEDKQIIFTEVRTVMAEIIPLHKELQDSGQIEVITTPYAHPILPLLYNSDLAATGNPTTDLPTRYSWPNDAIAQLEKSVEIYQSNFEISPKGLWPGEGSVAEEVVPLIANAGYTWMATGEPVLAASLGMANFTRDGQETVQEADILYRPYYVQGSQGEPVAIFFRDWTLSDKVGFTYSQTPGQEAAADLIQRLENIRQELIEENAQGPHIVSIILDGENAWEYYPNDGKEFLHALYSMLAESETIKTVTPSEYLEMFPEQQKLETLFPGAWFSQNYDTWIGEDEENQAWNYLGKVRDYLAKYDVTGKREASEEAVALAEDYMYLAEGSDWFWWYGADQDSGQDEYFDLGFRHLLKKVYESLGDEVPAFLSVPIIPPDAVEPDQYLTAPSTVTVDGQATVDEWSAAAEYSNTDENAAIQGMAISMDASNLYVQLDLQNSDALENGFDLYLRLPKMAEYYPFIMNDDGTDQIGIAASHLLRFSPEGQSSYIVENETWKASNVTWNVARQGSTIELSIPFDQLGELETGDAILIKTVDPSIVDVFPQDGPAEVNLLQIGAYTSVLTIQDPQGDDHGPGTYTYPTDTVFEPQVFDINTFQVSYNDTYVLFDFTFFGPITNPWGSSINLSLQTMDVYVDTDPGAGTGSRVLLPGRNLGLEEGYGWDIAAWAEGWYPEILSPDPETGEPMNLNTEFKILVDPATNKVTLRVPREVFGDSSPEDWAYAAVVLSQDGYPSLGVWRVRDVNETAEQWRLGGAPTGSNHTRVVDMVWSASSTPDQETILSNFTPNDKSQSELTIEDFALIPMFSLQSQGE
;
A
#
# COMPACT_ATOMS: atom_id res chain seq x y z
N MET A 1 38.48 51.28 -18.86
CA MET A 1 39.68 52.16 -18.81
C MET A 1 39.68 52.88 -17.46
N ASN A 2 40.68 52.86 -16.55
CA ASN A 2 41.81 51.96 -16.18
C ASN A 2 42.52 52.61 -14.93
N ILE A 3 43.28 51.99 -14.00
CA ILE A 3 43.73 50.61 -13.69
C ILE A 3 44.12 50.58 -12.18
N ARG A 4 43.77 49.56 -11.34
CA ARG A 4 44.54 48.35 -10.88
C ARG A 4 45.92 48.57 -10.20
N LYS A 5 46.49 47.65 -9.36
CA LYS A 5 46.05 46.57 -8.42
C LYS A 5 47.31 45.86 -7.78
N THR A 6 47.13 45.06 -6.72
CA THR A 6 47.88 43.80 -6.34
C THR A 6 49.11 43.85 -5.38
N VAL A 7 49.37 42.71 -4.71
CA VAL A 7 50.33 42.38 -3.62
C VAL A 7 50.99 40.99 -3.88
N PHE A 8 52.20 40.68 -3.33
CA PHE A 8 52.76 39.31 -3.28
C PHE A 8 53.93 39.14 -2.27
N SER A 9 54.31 37.88 -1.96
CA SER A 9 55.51 37.41 -1.18
C SER A 9 55.40 37.45 0.37
N CYS A 10 56.16 36.65 1.16
CA CYS A 10 57.33 35.80 0.86
C CYS A 10 57.46 34.52 1.76
N ILE A 11 58.49 33.69 1.52
CA ILE A 11 58.69 32.33 2.04
C ILE A 11 59.95 32.19 2.93
N VAL A 12 59.82 31.40 4.03
CA VAL A 12 60.81 30.58 4.79
C VAL A 12 62.30 31.00 4.87
N LEU A 13 62.88 31.04 6.09
CA LEU A 13 64.13 30.33 6.48
C LEU A 13 64.51 30.50 7.98
N VAL A 14 64.88 29.39 8.66
CA VAL A 14 65.75 29.27 9.88
C VAL A 14 65.27 29.94 11.20
N GLY A 15 65.46 29.40 12.41
CA GLY A 15 65.96 28.06 12.80
C GLY A 15 66.89 28.08 14.04
N PHE A 16 66.56 27.23 15.03
CA PHE A 16 67.37 26.78 16.18
C PHE A 16 67.74 27.73 17.35
N LEU A 17 67.66 27.13 18.56
CA LEU A 17 68.29 27.47 19.85
C LEU A 17 67.68 28.56 20.77
N LEU A 18 66.77 28.12 21.64
CA LEU A 18 66.92 28.19 23.10
C LEU A 18 66.35 26.88 23.70
N GLY A 19 66.79 26.46 24.89
CA GLY A 19 66.40 25.16 25.46
C GLY A 19 66.56 25.08 26.98
N SER A 20 66.13 23.96 27.56
CA SER A 20 65.95 23.66 29.01
C SER A 20 64.79 24.46 29.67
N CYS A 21 63.86 23.86 30.43
CA CYS A 21 63.89 22.59 31.18
C CYS A 21 62.59 21.75 31.09
N SER A 22 62.74 20.43 31.00
CA SER A 22 61.86 19.34 31.51
C SER A 22 60.34 19.57 31.68
N SER A 23 59.55 18.93 30.82
CA SER A 23 58.22 18.38 31.14
C SER A 23 58.32 16.88 31.51
N PRO A 24 57.28 16.26 32.11
CA PRO A 24 57.28 14.82 32.39
C PRO A 24 57.26 13.96 31.12
N GLN A 25 57.61 12.68 31.29
CA GLN A 25 57.54 11.66 30.27
C GLN A 25 56.08 11.26 30.02
N GLU A 26 55.60 11.42 28.78
CA GLU A 26 54.35 10.80 28.34
C GLU A 26 54.49 9.27 28.40
N VAL A 27 53.44 8.62 28.89
CA VAL A 27 53.28 7.17 28.79
C VAL A 27 52.33 6.95 27.63
N GLU A 28 52.83 6.35 26.54
CA GLU A 28 51.96 5.78 25.52
C GLU A 28 51.09 4.73 26.20
N ALA A 29 49.79 4.98 26.27
CA ALA A 29 48.82 3.96 26.64
C ALA A 29 48.66 3.05 25.42
N GLU A 30 48.99 1.76 25.57
CA GLU A 30 48.61 0.76 24.58
C GLU A 30 47.07 0.73 24.48
N PRO A 31 46.50 0.62 23.27
CA PRO A 31 45.06 0.54 23.12
C PRO A 31 44.54 -0.70 23.86
N VAL A 32 43.55 -0.51 24.73
CA VAL A 32 42.89 -1.62 25.41
C VAL A 32 42.04 -2.33 24.38
N GLN A 33 42.49 -3.49 23.91
CA GLN A 33 41.57 -4.45 23.30
C GLN A 33 40.62 -4.93 24.39
N THR A 34 39.38 -4.43 24.35
CA THR A 34 38.26 -5.14 24.97
C THR A 34 38.11 -6.45 24.22
N GLY A 35 38.39 -7.56 24.91
CA GLY A 35 38.04 -8.88 24.43
C GLY A 35 36.56 -9.09 24.67
N GLU A 36 35.73 -8.54 23.79
CA GLU A 36 34.31 -8.81 23.74
C GLU A 36 34.06 -10.26 23.30
N SER A 37 32.87 -10.78 23.59
CA SER A 37 32.53 -12.18 23.32
C SER A 37 32.33 -12.39 21.82
N GLU A 38 32.93 -13.46 21.27
CA GLU A 38 32.65 -13.95 19.91
C GLU A 38 31.22 -14.52 19.77
N ASP A 39 30.45 -14.55 20.87
CA ASP A 39 29.08 -15.05 20.98
C ASP A 39 28.18 -14.00 21.64
N VAL A 40 27.84 -12.94 20.88
CA VAL A 40 26.83 -11.90 21.20
C VAL A 40 26.11 -11.49 19.91
N LEU A 41 24.78 -11.48 19.94
CA LEU A 41 23.95 -10.88 18.90
C LEU A 41 23.53 -9.47 19.31
N TYR A 42 23.75 -8.49 18.44
CA TYR A 42 23.28 -7.13 18.67
C TYR A 42 21.85 -6.94 18.17
N LEU A 43 21.13 -5.99 18.77
CA LEU A 43 19.74 -5.67 18.42
C LEU A 43 19.55 -4.15 18.31
N ASN A 44 19.24 -3.68 17.11
CA ASN A 44 18.66 -2.35 16.89
C ASN A 44 17.13 -2.47 16.99
N ILE A 45 16.51 -1.65 17.84
CA ILE A 45 15.06 -1.44 17.88
C ILE A 45 14.82 0.01 17.43
N LEU A 46 14.05 0.21 16.38
CA LEU A 46 13.74 1.52 15.80
C LEU A 46 12.23 1.71 15.74
N TRP A 47 11.72 2.64 16.56
CA TRP A 47 10.31 3.05 16.54
C TRP A 47 10.13 4.27 15.62
N HIS A 48 9.29 4.15 14.60
CA HIS A 48 9.02 5.20 13.64
C HIS A 48 7.75 5.99 14.02
N GLN A 49 7.91 7.17 14.64
CA GLN A 49 6.77 7.98 15.05
C GLN A 49 6.45 9.04 13.99
N HIS A 50 5.31 8.89 13.31
CA HIS A 50 4.95 9.72 12.16
C HIS A 50 3.45 9.97 12.02
N GLN A 51 3.11 11.20 11.65
CA GLN A 51 1.78 11.62 11.27
C GLN A 51 1.86 12.57 10.05
N PRO A 52 0.95 12.47 9.07
CA PRO A 52 0.81 13.44 8.00
C PRO A 52 0.55 14.85 8.55
N LEU A 53 0.75 15.86 7.70
CA LEU A 53 0.30 17.21 8.03
C LEU A 53 -1.22 17.29 7.89
N TYR A 54 -1.95 17.07 8.99
CA TYR A 54 -3.39 17.30 9.00
C TYR A 54 -3.68 18.77 8.69
N TYR A 55 -4.50 19.02 7.66
CA TYR A 55 -4.77 20.39 7.25
C TYR A 55 -5.68 21.08 8.27
N LYS A 56 -5.56 22.41 8.33
CA LYS A 56 -6.38 23.28 9.17
C LYS A 56 -7.59 23.80 8.39
N ASP A 57 -8.71 23.94 9.08
CA ASP A 57 -9.91 24.58 8.54
C ASP A 57 -9.78 26.13 8.45
N GLU A 58 -10.85 26.80 8.03
CA GLU A 58 -10.87 28.27 7.87
C GLU A 58 -10.71 29.03 9.20
N ASP A 59 -11.03 28.42 10.34
CA ASP A 59 -10.85 28.98 11.69
C ASP A 59 -9.44 28.64 12.27
N GLY A 60 -8.65 27.81 11.58
CA GLY A 60 -7.28 27.44 11.96
C GLY A 60 -7.16 26.21 12.85
N VAL A 61 -8.20 25.38 12.92
CA VAL A 61 -8.30 24.17 13.74
C VAL A 61 -7.87 22.94 12.93
N TYR A 62 -7.06 22.06 13.53
CA TYR A 62 -6.63 20.79 12.90
C TYR A 62 -7.83 19.84 12.68
N THR A 63 -7.98 19.31 11.47
CA THR A 63 -9.16 18.52 11.08
C THR A 63 -9.14 17.05 11.54
N ARG A 64 -8.06 16.60 12.19
CA ARG A 64 -7.91 15.25 12.80
C ARG A 64 -7.19 15.35 14.16
N PRO A 65 -7.39 14.38 15.08
CA PRO A 65 -6.88 14.45 16.44
C PRO A 65 -5.55 13.70 16.65
N TRP A 66 -5.08 12.95 15.65
CA TRP A 66 -4.15 11.83 15.81
C TRP A 66 -2.80 12.22 16.45
N VAL A 67 -2.14 13.28 15.96
CA VAL A 67 -0.96 13.91 16.59
C VAL A 67 -1.13 14.13 18.10
N ARG A 68 -2.32 14.55 18.56
CA ARG A 68 -2.57 14.82 19.98
C ARG A 68 -2.83 13.55 20.78
N VAL A 69 -3.61 12.61 20.26
CA VAL A 69 -3.99 11.41 21.03
C VAL A 69 -2.85 10.40 21.15
N HIS A 70 -2.00 10.29 20.12
CA HIS A 70 -0.73 9.57 20.21
C HIS A 70 0.29 10.31 21.09
N ALA A 71 0.24 11.66 21.14
CA ALA A 71 1.05 12.43 22.08
C ALA A 71 0.67 12.24 23.56
N THR A 72 -0.58 11.87 23.89
CA THR A 72 -0.97 11.49 25.26
C THR A 72 -0.64 10.04 25.64
N LYS A 73 0.06 9.35 24.74
CA LYS A 73 0.24 7.90 24.69
C LYS A 73 1.65 7.60 24.14
N ASP A 74 1.71 7.02 22.95
CA ASP A 74 2.86 6.42 22.26
C ASP A 74 4.12 7.29 22.23
N TYR A 75 3.98 8.60 21.98
CA TYR A 75 5.14 9.49 21.83
C TYR A 75 5.82 9.84 23.15
N TYR A 76 5.11 9.76 24.28
CA TYR A 76 5.71 10.00 25.59
C TYR A 76 6.06 8.68 26.27
N ASP A 77 5.14 7.72 26.30
CA ASP A 77 5.24 6.57 27.19
C ASP A 77 6.36 5.60 26.79
N MET A 78 6.50 5.29 25.50
CA MET A 78 7.51 4.35 25.00
C MET A 78 8.92 4.76 25.40
N ALA A 79 9.24 6.05 25.28
CA ALA A 79 10.49 6.63 25.73
C ALA A 79 10.58 6.69 27.27
N ALA A 80 9.48 6.98 27.97
CA ALA A 80 9.45 7.03 29.43
C ALA A 80 9.65 5.66 30.10
N ILE A 81 9.14 4.57 29.51
CA ILE A 81 9.30 3.19 30.02
C ILE A 81 10.80 2.84 30.16
N LEU A 82 11.63 3.25 29.20
CA LEU A 82 13.07 2.95 29.16
C LEU A 82 13.84 3.52 30.37
N LYS A 83 13.32 4.52 31.09
CA LYS A 83 13.92 5.02 32.35
C LYS A 83 13.95 3.96 33.46
N ASN A 84 13.22 2.85 33.31
CA ASN A 84 13.28 1.69 34.20
C ASN A 84 14.34 0.65 33.79
N TYR A 85 14.87 0.73 32.56
CA TYR A 85 15.75 -0.25 31.92
C TYR A 85 17.01 0.44 31.35
N PRO A 86 17.88 1.03 32.18
CA PRO A 86 18.98 1.90 31.74
C PRO A 86 20.06 1.20 30.90
N ASP A 87 20.11 -0.14 30.91
CA ASP A 87 21.01 -0.96 30.09
C ASP A 87 20.35 -1.38 28.74
N VAL A 88 19.15 -0.88 28.43
CA VAL A 88 18.42 -1.10 27.17
C VAL A 88 18.48 0.16 26.31
N HIS A 89 19.00 0.01 25.09
CA HIS A 89 19.25 1.07 24.13
C HIS A 89 18.28 0.97 22.95
N VAL A 90 17.72 2.09 22.50
CA VAL A 90 16.63 2.13 21.49
C VAL A 90 16.78 3.34 20.58
N THR A 91 16.35 3.22 19.32
CA THR A 91 16.28 4.31 18.35
C THR A 91 14.84 4.81 18.22
N PHE A 92 14.62 6.13 18.24
CA PHE A 92 13.32 6.74 17.97
C PHE A 92 13.44 7.69 16.77
N ASN A 93 12.60 7.51 15.75
CA ASN A 93 12.47 8.49 14.67
C ASN A 93 11.31 9.44 14.98
N LEU A 94 11.59 10.75 15.00
CA LEU A 94 10.56 11.78 15.10
C LEU A 94 10.58 12.61 13.81
N THR A 95 9.53 12.50 12.98
CA THR A 95 9.56 13.20 11.69
C THR A 95 9.38 14.71 11.85
N PRO A 96 9.95 15.55 10.96
CA PRO A 96 9.84 16.99 11.09
C PRO A 96 8.40 17.53 10.97
N VAL A 97 7.51 16.82 10.27
CA VAL A 97 6.06 17.11 10.24
C VAL A 97 5.43 16.91 11.62
N LEU A 98 5.73 15.79 12.29
CA LEU A 98 5.23 15.51 13.63
C LEU A 98 5.72 16.56 14.63
N ILE A 99 7.03 16.84 14.63
CA ILE A 99 7.63 17.88 15.48
C ILE A 99 6.95 19.25 15.24
N ARG A 100 6.78 19.67 13.98
CA ARG A 100 6.10 20.93 13.61
C ARG A 100 4.66 21.01 14.15
N GLN A 101 3.92 19.91 14.15
CA GLN A 101 2.55 19.88 14.68
C GLN A 101 2.54 19.90 16.21
N LEU A 102 3.41 19.13 16.88
CA LEU A 102 3.58 19.17 18.34
C LEU A 102 3.94 20.59 18.83
N ASP A 103 4.90 21.24 18.16
CA ASP A 103 5.30 22.63 18.44
C ASP A 103 4.13 23.62 18.30
N ASP A 104 3.21 23.40 17.35
CA ASP A 104 2.06 24.28 17.13
C ASP A 104 0.98 24.12 18.22
N PHE A 105 0.70 22.88 18.65
CA PHE A 105 -0.16 22.60 19.81
C PHE A 105 0.41 23.20 21.11
N VAL A 106 1.72 23.10 21.33
CA VAL A 106 2.41 23.54 22.56
C VAL A 106 2.63 25.05 22.60
N ASN A 107 3.15 25.66 21.53
CA ASN A 107 3.61 27.06 21.53
C ASN A 107 2.59 28.07 20.97
N ASN A 108 1.69 27.64 20.08
CA ASN A 108 0.78 28.53 19.33
C ASN A 108 -0.71 28.39 19.75
N ASP A 109 -0.99 27.75 20.90
CA ASP A 109 -2.33 27.48 21.42
C ASP A 109 -3.25 26.65 20.47
N ALA A 110 -2.67 25.92 19.51
CA ALA A 110 -3.45 25.18 18.52
C ALA A 110 -4.29 24.04 19.13
N LYS A 111 -5.31 23.63 18.37
CA LYS A 111 -6.28 22.58 18.70
C LYS A 111 -6.74 21.85 17.45
N ASP A 112 -7.21 20.63 17.66
CA ASP A 112 -7.98 19.81 16.72
C ASP A 112 -9.49 19.94 16.94
N LEU A 113 -10.25 19.52 15.93
CA LEU A 113 -11.71 19.55 15.93
C LEU A 113 -12.33 18.74 17.09
N TYR A 114 -11.70 17.64 17.51
CA TYR A 114 -12.23 16.80 18.60
C TYR A 114 -12.03 17.48 19.96
N TRP A 115 -10.91 18.20 20.16
CA TRP A 115 -10.74 19.10 21.31
C TRP A 115 -11.78 20.21 21.31
N VAL A 116 -11.93 20.94 20.19
CA VAL A 116 -12.88 22.06 20.08
C VAL A 116 -14.31 21.60 20.38
N LEU A 117 -14.76 20.49 19.78
CA LEU A 117 -16.09 19.92 20.02
C LEU A 117 -16.25 19.31 21.42
N ALA A 118 -15.18 18.84 22.06
CA ALA A 118 -15.22 18.42 23.45
C ALA A 118 -15.36 19.59 24.43
N GLU A 119 -14.76 20.75 24.14
CA GLU A 119 -14.89 21.95 24.98
C GLU A 119 -16.28 22.59 24.97
N VAL A 120 -17.06 22.42 23.88
CA VAL A 120 -18.44 22.92 23.83
C VAL A 120 -19.28 22.31 24.96
N PRO A 121 -20.01 23.11 25.78
CA PRO A 121 -20.88 22.58 26.82
C PRO A 121 -21.96 21.66 26.21
N ALA A 122 -22.24 20.52 26.85
CA ALA A 122 -23.14 19.51 26.27
C ALA A 122 -24.62 19.96 26.17
N GLU A 123 -24.95 21.12 26.77
CA GLU A 123 -26.24 21.80 26.68
C GLU A 123 -26.32 22.81 25.52
N GLU A 124 -25.18 23.14 24.89
CA GLU A 124 -25.04 24.16 23.85
C GLU A 124 -24.68 23.59 22.46
N LEU A 125 -24.34 22.29 22.36
CA LEU A 125 -24.05 21.59 21.11
C LEU A 125 -25.16 21.76 20.05
N THR A 126 -24.80 22.09 18.81
CA THR A 126 -25.73 22.01 17.64
C THR A 126 -26.05 20.56 17.30
N ASP A 127 -27.01 20.32 16.41
CA ASP A 127 -27.33 18.94 16.02
C ASP A 127 -26.21 18.36 15.12
N GLU A 128 -25.60 19.15 14.24
CA GLU A 128 -24.41 18.75 13.45
C GLU A 128 -23.22 18.37 14.36
N GLN A 129 -23.00 19.12 15.45
CA GLN A 129 -21.94 18.83 16.42
C GLN A 129 -22.19 17.53 17.21
N LYS A 130 -23.45 17.23 17.53
CA LYS A 130 -23.83 15.96 18.18
C LYS A 130 -23.65 14.77 17.25
N GLU A 131 -24.01 14.95 15.98
CA GLU A 131 -23.84 13.96 14.91
C GLU A 131 -22.36 13.62 14.72
N PHE A 132 -21.49 14.63 14.55
CA PHE A 132 -20.03 14.43 14.53
C PHE A 132 -19.53 13.67 15.77
N ILE A 133 -19.96 14.06 16.98
CA ILE A 133 -19.55 13.39 18.22
C ILE A 133 -20.02 11.92 18.24
N LEU A 134 -21.24 11.60 17.79
CA LEU A 134 -21.73 10.22 17.76
C LEU A 134 -21.01 9.36 16.72
N THR A 135 -20.69 9.92 15.55
CA THR A 135 -19.91 9.23 14.53
C THR A 135 -18.48 8.99 15.02
N ARG A 136 -17.80 10.04 15.52
CA ARG A 136 -16.33 10.10 15.65
C ARG A 136 -15.75 9.94 17.04
N PHE A 137 -16.49 10.17 18.13
CA PHE A 137 -15.95 10.02 19.49
C PHE A 137 -15.95 8.54 19.95
N PHE A 138 -15.90 7.61 19.00
CA PHE A 138 -15.64 6.17 19.19
C PHE A 138 -14.51 5.68 18.27
N ASP A 139 -13.75 6.59 17.64
CA ASP A 139 -12.61 6.29 16.78
C ASP A 139 -11.38 5.98 17.68
N ALA A 140 -11.35 4.76 18.22
CA ALA A 140 -10.30 4.13 19.03
C ALA A 140 -10.64 2.63 19.21
N ASN A 141 -9.68 1.73 19.47
CA ASN A 141 -9.95 0.29 19.59
C ASN A 141 -11.14 -0.08 20.51
N TRP A 142 -12.19 -0.72 19.97
CA TRP A 142 -13.42 -0.98 20.73
C TRP A 142 -13.25 -1.99 21.88
N ASP A 143 -12.36 -2.97 21.74
CA ASP A 143 -12.16 -4.02 22.75
C ASP A 143 -10.93 -3.80 23.64
N ASN A 144 -9.86 -3.18 23.15
CA ASN A 144 -8.68 -2.89 23.98
C ASN A 144 -8.71 -1.50 24.62
N ILE A 145 -9.31 -0.47 24.00
CA ILE A 145 -9.42 0.88 24.59
C ILE A 145 -10.81 1.09 25.21
N ILE A 146 -11.87 1.05 24.40
CA ILE A 146 -13.22 1.45 24.85
C ILE A 146 -13.77 0.47 25.92
N ALA A 147 -13.56 -0.84 25.75
CA ALA A 147 -14.10 -1.84 26.67
C ALA A 147 -13.46 -1.84 28.07
N ARG A 148 -12.29 -1.21 28.27
CA ARG A 148 -11.68 -1.02 29.61
C ARG A 148 -12.60 -0.20 30.52
N PHE A 149 -13.41 0.70 29.96
CA PHE A 149 -14.17 1.71 30.69
C PHE A 149 -15.69 1.43 30.62
N PRO A 150 -16.35 0.97 31.71
CA PRO A 150 -17.72 0.47 31.66
C PRO A 150 -18.75 1.45 31.08
N ARG A 151 -18.61 2.75 31.38
CA ARG A 151 -19.50 3.81 30.89
C ARG A 151 -19.24 4.14 29.42
N TYR A 152 -17.99 4.11 28.96
CA TYR A 152 -17.66 4.32 27.55
C TYR A 152 -18.20 3.16 26.69
N LYS A 153 -18.05 1.91 27.15
CA LYS A 153 -18.68 0.73 26.52
C LYS A 153 -20.22 0.79 26.55
N GLU A 154 -20.83 1.32 27.60
CA GLU A 154 -22.28 1.59 27.63
C GLU A 154 -22.70 2.59 26.55
N LEU A 155 -21.94 3.68 26.37
CA LEU A 155 -22.22 4.70 25.35
C LEU A 155 -22.07 4.14 23.93
N LEU A 156 -21.04 3.32 23.66
CA LEU A 156 -20.88 2.63 22.38
C LEU A 156 -22.08 1.71 22.08
N LEU A 157 -22.46 0.87 23.04
CA LEU A 157 -23.63 -0.02 22.93
C LEU A 157 -24.95 0.74 22.84
N LYS A 158 -25.01 1.98 23.33
CA LYS A 158 -26.17 2.87 23.21
C LYS A 158 -26.24 3.55 21.85
N ARG A 159 -25.11 3.86 21.20
CA ARG A 159 -25.07 4.34 19.80
C ARG A 159 -25.53 3.23 18.85
N GLY A 160 -25.00 2.02 19.05
CA GLY A 160 -25.21 0.90 18.13
C GLY A 160 -24.24 0.95 16.96
N GLY A 161 -24.77 0.84 15.74
CA GLY A 161 -24.00 0.87 14.50
C GLY A 161 -23.25 2.17 14.23
N THR A 162 -22.48 2.18 13.15
CA THR A 162 -21.79 3.35 12.57
C THR A 162 -22.60 4.03 11.46
N ASP A 163 -23.61 3.35 10.92
CA ASP A 163 -24.44 3.80 9.81
C ASP A 163 -25.35 4.99 10.16
N GLU A 164 -25.78 5.76 9.14
CA GLU A 164 -26.66 6.92 9.32
C GLU A 164 -27.93 6.62 10.12
N THR A 165 -28.51 5.43 9.97
CA THR A 165 -29.74 5.05 10.68
C THR A 165 -29.47 4.81 12.18
N ALA A 166 -28.31 4.24 12.52
CA ALA A 166 -27.84 4.13 13.89
C ALA A 166 -27.51 5.51 14.48
N ILE A 167 -26.79 6.38 13.76
CA ILE A 167 -26.46 7.74 14.23
C ILE A 167 -27.73 8.58 14.44
N ALA A 168 -28.68 8.57 13.51
CA ALA A 168 -29.97 9.26 13.65
C ALA A 168 -30.82 8.70 14.81
N SER A 169 -30.73 7.39 15.10
CA SER A 169 -31.36 6.77 16.27
C SER A 169 -30.68 7.17 17.59
N ALA A 170 -29.34 7.26 17.59
CA ALA A 170 -28.55 7.73 18.72
C ALA A 170 -28.86 9.21 19.04
N MET A 171 -28.95 10.07 18.02
CA MET A 171 -29.39 11.47 18.13
C MET A 171 -30.74 11.62 18.85
N GLY A 172 -31.67 10.69 18.66
CA GLY A 172 -32.97 10.66 19.33
C GLY A 172 -32.98 10.09 20.76
N THR A 173 -31.88 9.47 21.22
CA THR A 173 -31.83 8.71 22.49
C THR A 173 -30.72 9.11 23.45
N PHE A 174 -29.66 9.79 22.98
CA PHE A 174 -28.63 10.37 23.81
C PHE A 174 -29.15 11.60 24.57
N THR A 175 -28.77 11.70 25.83
CA THR A 175 -29.04 12.86 26.69
C THR A 175 -27.81 13.76 26.76
N THR A 176 -27.99 15.01 27.19
CA THR A 176 -26.89 15.92 27.55
C THR A 176 -25.78 15.27 28.38
N GLN A 177 -26.12 14.39 29.34
CA GLN A 177 -25.11 13.73 30.16
C GLN A 177 -24.38 12.61 29.42
N ASP A 178 -25.04 11.93 28.48
CA ASP A 178 -24.38 10.95 27.61
C ASP A 178 -23.38 11.64 26.67
N PHE A 179 -23.75 12.79 26.07
CA PHE A 179 -22.82 13.61 25.28
C PHE A 179 -21.64 14.12 26.12
N ARG A 180 -21.91 14.62 27.33
CA ARG A 180 -20.85 15.11 28.24
C ARG A 180 -19.89 14.00 28.68
N ASP A 181 -20.44 12.83 29.03
CA ASP A 181 -19.63 11.66 29.39
C ASP A 181 -18.81 11.17 28.18
N LEU A 182 -19.36 11.21 26.96
CA LEU A 182 -18.66 10.82 25.71
C LEU A 182 -17.55 11.81 25.32
N GLN A 183 -17.80 13.13 25.39
CA GLN A 183 -16.80 14.18 25.17
C GLN A 183 -15.56 14.02 26.05
N ILE A 184 -15.76 13.52 27.27
CA ILE A 184 -14.70 13.21 28.23
C ILE A 184 -14.09 11.84 27.96
N TRP A 185 -14.89 10.79 27.74
CA TRP A 185 -14.37 9.45 27.61
C TRP A 185 -13.47 9.23 26.39
N PHE A 186 -13.77 9.84 25.24
CA PHE A 186 -12.87 9.81 24.09
C PHE A 186 -11.49 10.37 24.46
N ASN A 187 -11.44 11.58 25.01
CA ASN A 187 -10.18 12.26 25.33
C ASN A 187 -9.46 11.68 26.56
N LEU A 188 -10.16 10.99 27.46
CA LEU A 188 -9.56 10.34 28.64
C LEU A 188 -9.06 8.93 28.32
N ALA A 189 -9.73 8.16 27.46
CA ALA A 189 -9.34 6.79 27.14
C ALA A 189 -8.08 6.71 26.24
N TRP A 190 -7.76 7.80 25.53
CA TRP A 190 -6.54 7.99 24.73
C TRP A 190 -5.29 8.36 25.56
N PHE A 191 -5.38 8.46 26.88
CA PHE A 191 -4.19 8.60 27.73
C PHE A 191 -3.58 7.23 28.07
N ASP A 192 -2.25 7.23 28.12
CA ASP A 192 -1.45 6.12 28.61
C ASP A 192 -1.94 5.53 29.96
N PRO A 193 -1.93 4.20 30.16
CA PRO A 193 -2.31 3.57 31.42
C PRO A 193 -1.63 4.10 32.69
N ASP A 194 -0.38 4.57 32.61
CA ASP A 194 0.37 5.09 33.75
C ASP A 194 -0.12 6.50 34.13
N PHE A 195 -0.40 7.38 33.16
CA PHE A 195 -1.05 8.67 33.42
C PHE A 195 -2.45 8.48 34.04
N LEU A 196 -3.21 7.49 33.58
CA LEU A 196 -4.52 7.14 34.14
C LEU A 196 -4.46 6.57 35.57
N ALA A 197 -3.28 6.12 36.03
CA ALA A 197 -3.07 5.67 37.39
C ALA A 197 -2.75 6.80 38.38
N GLU A 198 -2.36 7.99 37.90
CA GLU A 198 -1.91 9.12 38.73
C GLU A 198 -2.88 10.32 38.73
N GLU A 199 -2.72 11.23 39.70
CA GLU A 199 -3.54 12.45 39.78
C GLU A 199 -2.99 13.50 38.80
N PRO A 200 -3.85 14.17 37.99
CA PRO A 200 -5.27 14.36 38.25
C PRO A 200 -6.23 13.43 37.48
N LEU A 201 -5.75 12.65 36.50
CA LEU A 201 -6.63 11.85 35.63
C LEU A 201 -7.27 10.67 36.36
N LYS A 202 -6.57 10.07 37.32
CA LYS A 202 -7.10 9.04 38.22
C LYS A 202 -8.44 9.43 38.85
N SER A 203 -8.59 10.67 39.32
CA SER A 203 -9.84 11.18 39.90
C SER A 203 -11.01 11.16 38.90
N LEU A 204 -10.74 11.23 37.59
CA LEU A 204 -11.75 11.11 36.53
C LEU A 204 -12.06 9.64 36.20
N VAL A 205 -11.03 8.78 36.16
CA VAL A 205 -11.20 7.32 35.97
C VAL A 205 -11.99 6.69 37.13
N GLU A 206 -11.68 7.05 38.38
CA GLU A 206 -12.43 6.62 39.57
C GLU A 206 -13.86 7.19 39.65
N LYS A 207 -14.13 8.32 38.98
CA LYS A 207 -15.46 8.92 38.85
C LYS A 207 -16.33 8.18 37.83
N GLY A 208 -15.76 7.90 36.65
CA GLY A 208 -16.28 6.97 35.62
C GLY A 208 -17.56 7.38 34.87
N GLU A 209 -18.48 8.11 35.48
CA GLU A 209 -19.75 8.57 34.92
C GLU A 209 -20.22 9.88 35.58
N ASN A 210 -21.22 10.54 34.99
CA ASN A 210 -21.80 11.79 35.51
C ASN A 210 -20.74 12.91 35.67
N PHE A 211 -19.94 13.09 34.63
CA PHE A 211 -18.95 14.16 34.56
C PHE A 211 -19.62 15.56 34.51
N SER A 212 -18.86 16.62 34.82
CA SER A 212 -19.28 18.02 34.70
C SER A 212 -18.37 18.77 33.71
N GLU A 213 -18.79 19.96 33.27
CA GLU A 213 -18.03 20.74 32.27
C GLU A 213 -16.63 21.15 32.78
N GLU A 214 -16.45 21.25 34.10
CA GLU A 214 -15.16 21.54 34.73
C GLU A 214 -14.15 20.39 34.62
N ASP A 215 -14.60 19.14 34.51
CA ASP A 215 -13.69 17.99 34.38
C ASP A 215 -12.90 18.03 33.06
N LYS A 216 -13.51 18.60 31.99
CA LYS A 216 -12.87 18.81 30.68
C LYS A 216 -11.58 19.63 30.80
N GLN A 217 -11.57 20.62 31.70
CA GLN A 217 -10.42 21.49 31.92
C GLN A 217 -9.24 20.73 32.56
N ILE A 218 -9.51 19.65 33.31
CA ILE A 218 -8.47 18.80 33.89
C ILE A 218 -7.77 18.03 32.76
N ILE A 219 -8.54 17.33 31.92
CA ILE A 219 -8.04 16.56 30.77
C ILE A 219 -7.19 17.46 29.86
N PHE A 220 -7.75 18.58 29.40
CA PHE A 220 -7.07 19.47 28.47
C PHE A 220 -5.94 20.32 29.08
N THR A 221 -5.81 20.35 30.41
CA THR A 221 -4.58 20.81 31.07
C THR A 221 -3.50 19.73 30.98
N GLU A 222 -3.85 18.47 31.28
CA GLU A 222 -2.89 17.36 31.25
C GLU A 222 -2.39 17.06 29.83
N VAL A 223 -3.25 17.17 28.81
CA VAL A 223 -2.85 17.09 27.39
C VAL A 223 -1.68 18.04 27.11
N ARG A 224 -1.80 19.32 27.51
CA ARG A 224 -0.74 20.32 27.28
C ARG A 224 0.51 20.03 28.10
N THR A 225 0.38 19.46 29.29
CA THR A 225 1.52 19.01 30.10
C THR A 225 2.29 17.89 29.39
N VAL A 226 1.62 16.82 28.95
CA VAL A 226 2.28 15.69 28.30
C VAL A 226 2.90 16.08 26.97
N MET A 227 2.16 16.79 26.10
CA MET A 227 2.65 17.24 24.79
C MET A 227 3.93 18.10 24.90
N ALA A 228 4.02 18.95 25.94
CA ALA A 228 5.18 19.82 26.15
C ALA A 228 6.44 19.08 26.65
N GLU A 229 6.31 17.87 27.19
CA GLU A 229 7.43 17.09 27.76
C GLU A 229 7.99 16.03 26.79
N ILE A 230 7.35 15.76 25.63
CA ILE A 230 7.80 14.75 24.64
C ILE A 230 9.22 15.03 24.12
N ILE A 231 9.45 16.23 23.57
CA ILE A 231 10.77 16.60 23.02
C ILE A 231 11.83 16.73 24.14
N PRO A 232 11.53 17.37 25.30
CA PRO A 232 12.42 17.34 26.46
C PRO A 232 12.80 15.94 26.96
N LEU A 233 11.86 14.98 26.99
CA LEU A 233 12.09 13.59 27.39
C LEU A 233 13.05 12.88 26.44
N HIS A 234 12.79 12.95 25.13
CA HIS A 234 13.67 12.38 24.11
C HIS A 234 15.06 13.00 24.17
N LYS A 235 15.16 14.32 24.35
CA LYS A 235 16.46 15.01 24.52
C LYS A 235 17.18 14.60 25.81
N GLU A 236 16.49 14.43 26.94
CA GLU A 236 17.11 13.96 28.19
C GLU A 236 17.73 12.57 28.01
N LEU A 237 17.01 11.65 27.36
CA LEU A 237 17.49 10.29 27.12
C LEU A 237 18.64 10.25 26.10
N GLN A 238 18.56 11.04 25.03
CA GLN A 238 19.63 11.17 24.04
C GLN A 238 20.89 11.84 24.61
N ASP A 239 20.76 12.94 25.35
CA ASP A 239 21.88 13.61 26.03
C ASP A 239 22.52 12.70 27.11
N SER A 240 21.83 11.65 27.56
CA SER A 240 22.36 10.61 28.44
C SER A 240 23.03 9.42 27.71
N GLY A 241 22.77 9.27 26.41
CA GLY A 241 23.28 8.18 25.58
C GLY A 241 22.46 6.89 25.61
N GLN A 242 21.26 6.88 26.21
CA GLN A 242 20.40 5.69 26.25
C GLN A 242 19.60 5.49 24.95
N ILE A 243 19.28 6.58 24.23
CA ILE A 243 18.58 6.48 22.93
C ILE A 243 19.30 7.30 21.86
N GLU A 244 19.13 6.89 20.60
CA GLU A 244 19.42 7.73 19.44
C GLU A 244 18.08 8.26 18.90
N VAL A 245 17.94 9.58 18.79
CA VAL A 245 16.80 10.21 18.11
C VAL A 245 17.24 10.51 16.69
N ILE A 246 16.49 10.02 15.70
CA ILE A 246 16.71 10.26 14.28
C ILE A 246 15.56 11.05 13.67
N THR A 247 15.64 11.31 12.36
CA THR A 247 14.63 12.05 11.62
C THR A 247 14.49 11.52 10.18
N THR A 248 13.58 12.12 9.43
CA THR A 248 13.17 11.78 8.05
C THR A 248 13.19 13.06 7.19
N PRO A 249 13.31 13.03 5.84
CA PRO A 249 13.23 14.25 5.04
C PRO A 249 11.90 14.96 5.31
N TYR A 250 11.94 16.30 5.28
CA TYR A 250 11.02 17.19 6.01
C TYR A 250 9.53 16.79 6.02
N ALA A 251 8.96 16.49 4.85
CA ALA A 251 7.54 16.19 4.67
C ALA A 251 7.19 14.70 4.54
N HIS A 252 8.09 13.79 4.93
CA HIS A 252 7.97 12.34 4.68
C HIS A 252 7.85 11.93 3.18
N PRO A 253 8.61 12.51 2.24
CA PRO A 253 8.50 12.14 0.83
C PRO A 253 9.15 10.79 0.52
N ILE A 254 8.67 10.14 -0.55
CA ILE A 254 9.42 9.10 -1.27
C ILE A 254 10.59 9.78 -2.01
N LEU A 255 11.71 9.95 -1.29
CA LEU A 255 12.85 10.78 -1.71
C LEU A 255 13.44 10.38 -3.09
N PRO A 256 13.49 9.08 -3.49
CA PRO A 256 13.90 8.69 -4.83
C PRO A 256 13.00 9.26 -5.94
N LEU A 257 11.68 9.29 -5.76
CA LEU A 257 10.73 9.78 -6.78
C LEU A 257 10.80 11.30 -6.94
N LEU A 258 11.05 12.05 -5.85
CA LEU A 258 11.33 13.49 -5.95
C LEU A 258 12.61 13.78 -6.74
N TYR A 259 13.65 12.95 -6.57
CA TYR A 259 14.85 13.05 -7.39
C TYR A 259 14.55 12.70 -8.85
N ASN A 260 13.89 11.56 -9.10
CA ASN A 260 13.43 11.16 -10.43
C ASN A 260 12.34 10.07 -10.39
N SER A 261 11.13 10.39 -10.85
CA SER A 261 10.01 9.43 -10.88
C SER A 261 10.25 8.23 -11.81
N ASP A 262 11.07 8.36 -12.87
CA ASP A 262 11.40 7.21 -13.75
C ASP A 262 12.11 6.06 -13.00
N LEU A 263 12.56 6.24 -11.75
CA LEU A 263 13.20 5.17 -10.98
C LEU A 263 12.24 4.00 -10.68
N ALA A 264 10.93 4.22 -10.66
CA ALA A 264 9.92 3.17 -10.48
C ALA A 264 10.00 2.06 -11.54
N ALA A 265 10.34 2.40 -12.80
CA ALA A 265 10.57 1.45 -13.88
C ALA A 265 11.75 0.47 -13.66
N THR A 266 12.48 0.58 -12.55
CA THR A 266 13.52 -0.37 -12.16
C THR A 266 12.95 -1.53 -11.33
N GLY A 267 11.95 -1.26 -10.49
CA GLY A 267 11.27 -2.26 -9.67
C GLY A 267 10.13 -2.94 -10.43
N ASN A 268 9.31 -2.15 -11.14
CA ASN A 268 8.26 -2.61 -12.03
C ASN A 268 8.45 -1.98 -13.42
N PRO A 269 9.16 -2.65 -14.36
CA PRO A 269 9.40 -2.12 -15.71
C PRO A 269 8.16 -2.02 -16.60
N THR A 270 7.04 -2.64 -16.19
CA THR A 270 5.76 -2.69 -16.89
C THR A 270 4.76 -1.61 -16.46
N THR A 271 5.02 -0.91 -15.35
CA THR A 271 4.09 0.08 -14.78
C THR A 271 3.84 1.28 -15.70
N ASP A 272 2.61 1.80 -15.71
CA ASP A 272 2.31 3.07 -16.35
C ASP A 272 2.91 4.23 -15.54
N LEU A 273 3.64 5.14 -16.19
CA LEU A 273 4.35 6.23 -15.52
C LEU A 273 3.74 7.61 -15.81
N PRO A 274 3.86 8.57 -14.87
CA PRO A 274 3.32 9.90 -15.04
C PRO A 274 4.25 10.74 -15.93
N THR A 275 3.87 11.99 -16.22
CA THR A 275 4.83 12.93 -16.82
C THR A 275 5.98 13.15 -15.85
N ARG A 276 7.17 12.59 -16.18
CA ARG A 276 8.39 12.59 -15.37
C ARG A 276 8.51 13.76 -14.40
N TYR A 277 8.38 13.47 -13.11
CA TYR A 277 8.74 14.39 -12.04
C TYR A 277 10.24 14.23 -11.72
N SER A 278 10.98 15.32 -11.62
CA SER A 278 12.41 15.27 -11.28
C SER A 278 12.87 16.63 -10.76
N TRP A 279 12.86 16.77 -9.44
CA TRP A 279 13.28 17.98 -8.74
C TRP A 279 14.29 17.67 -7.60
N PRO A 280 15.55 17.29 -7.95
CA PRO A 280 16.61 17.04 -6.96
C PRO A 280 16.90 18.21 -5.99
N ASN A 281 16.54 19.45 -6.35
CA ASN A 281 16.68 20.60 -5.45
C ASN A 281 15.69 20.52 -4.27
N ASP A 282 14.50 20.00 -4.51
CA ASP A 282 13.46 19.91 -3.49
C ASP A 282 13.76 18.72 -2.56
N ALA A 283 14.24 17.60 -3.11
CA ALA A 283 14.86 16.52 -2.33
C ALA A 283 16.03 16.99 -1.43
N ILE A 284 16.84 17.96 -1.87
CA ILE A 284 17.87 18.61 -1.03
C ILE A 284 17.21 19.48 0.04
N ALA A 285 16.24 20.33 -0.31
CA ALA A 285 15.54 21.20 0.65
C ALA A 285 14.79 20.41 1.73
N GLN A 286 14.22 19.26 1.38
CA GLN A 286 13.59 18.30 2.30
C GLN A 286 14.61 17.78 3.34
N LEU A 287 15.82 17.42 2.91
CA LEU A 287 16.91 16.99 3.80
C LEU A 287 17.44 18.16 4.66
N GLU A 288 17.64 19.35 4.08
CA GLU A 288 18.16 20.53 4.80
C GLU A 288 17.18 21.04 5.87
N LYS A 289 15.88 21.13 5.55
CA LYS A 289 14.81 21.47 6.52
C LYS A 289 14.71 20.45 7.66
N SER A 290 14.89 19.17 7.36
CA SER A 290 14.90 18.11 8.37
C SER A 290 16.04 18.29 9.38
N VAL A 291 17.27 18.57 8.89
CA VAL A 291 18.41 18.90 9.75
C VAL A 291 18.17 20.17 10.57
N GLU A 292 17.54 21.22 10.00
CA GLU A 292 17.22 22.46 10.73
C GLU A 292 16.21 22.23 11.87
N ILE A 293 15.11 21.52 11.60
CA ILE A 293 14.05 21.25 12.58
C ILE A 293 14.56 20.33 13.69
N TYR A 294 15.38 19.33 13.36
CA TYR A 294 16.04 18.49 14.34
C TYR A 294 17.05 19.30 15.19
N GLN A 295 17.94 20.09 14.58
CA GLN A 295 18.95 20.87 15.31
C GLN A 295 18.33 21.91 16.25
N SER A 296 17.21 22.52 15.88
CA SER A 296 16.53 23.52 16.72
C SER A 296 15.88 22.92 17.97
N ASN A 297 15.53 21.63 17.94
CA ASN A 297 14.93 20.89 19.05
C ASN A 297 15.95 20.13 19.91
N PHE A 298 16.94 19.46 19.28
CA PHE A 298 17.88 18.56 19.97
C PHE A 298 19.26 19.18 20.29
N GLU A 299 19.57 20.36 19.75
CA GLU A 299 20.85 21.09 19.86
C GLU A 299 22.07 20.41 19.20
N ILE A 300 21.88 19.27 18.53
CA ILE A 300 22.90 18.51 17.78
C ILE A 300 22.42 18.20 16.36
N SER A 301 23.31 17.83 15.43
CA SER A 301 22.90 17.27 14.13
C SER A 301 22.38 15.84 14.29
N PRO A 302 21.41 15.40 13.48
CA PRO A 302 21.06 13.98 13.40
C PRO A 302 22.22 13.19 12.76
N LYS A 303 22.42 11.95 13.20
CA LYS A 303 23.39 11.01 12.61
C LYS A 303 22.73 10.00 11.66
N GLY A 304 21.53 9.54 12.03
CA GLY A 304 20.71 8.60 11.27
C GLY A 304 19.58 9.27 10.50
N LEU A 305 19.17 8.63 9.40
CA LEU A 305 17.99 8.96 8.61
C LEU A 305 17.06 7.73 8.53
N TRP A 306 15.79 7.90 8.85
CA TRP A 306 14.76 7.03 8.30
C TRP A 306 14.23 7.70 7.03
N PRO A 307 14.49 7.18 5.82
CA PRO A 307 13.83 7.67 4.61
C PRO A 307 12.31 7.43 4.73
N GLY A 308 11.47 8.25 4.08
CA GLY A 308 10.02 7.98 4.08
C GLY A 308 9.76 6.59 3.50
N GLU A 309 9.03 5.74 4.21
CA GLU A 309 8.78 4.33 3.84
C GLU A 309 10.06 3.49 3.66
N GLY A 310 11.16 3.90 4.33
CA GLY A 310 12.49 3.33 4.09
C GLY A 310 12.93 3.40 2.63
N SER A 311 12.33 4.29 1.81
CA SER A 311 12.56 4.38 0.37
C SER A 311 13.99 4.85 0.05
N VAL A 312 14.71 4.04 -0.73
CA VAL A 312 16.12 4.26 -1.05
C VAL A 312 16.41 3.96 -2.50
N ALA A 313 17.42 4.65 -3.06
CA ALA A 313 18.04 4.36 -4.35
C ALA A 313 19.49 4.84 -4.32
N GLU A 314 20.38 4.27 -5.14
CA GLU A 314 21.79 4.70 -5.20
C GLU A 314 21.93 6.21 -5.52
N GLU A 315 21.06 6.74 -6.38
CA GLU A 315 21.06 8.13 -6.82
C GLU A 315 20.86 9.16 -5.70
N VAL A 316 20.17 8.82 -4.61
CA VAL A 316 19.90 9.73 -3.49
C VAL A 316 20.93 9.64 -2.36
N VAL A 317 21.73 8.56 -2.29
CA VAL A 317 22.84 8.42 -1.31
C VAL A 317 23.78 9.64 -1.28
N PRO A 318 24.18 10.25 -2.42
CA PRO A 318 24.99 11.47 -2.41
C PRO A 318 24.29 12.66 -1.75
N LEU A 319 22.96 12.78 -1.83
CA LEU A 319 22.22 13.88 -1.20
C LEU A 319 22.18 13.70 0.32
N ILE A 320 21.86 12.48 0.75
CA ILE A 320 21.82 12.04 2.15
C ILE A 320 23.19 12.27 2.83
N ALA A 321 24.27 11.83 2.19
CA ALA A 321 25.64 12.04 2.68
C ALA A 321 26.04 13.52 2.76
N ASN A 322 25.63 14.36 1.79
CA ASN A 322 25.95 15.79 1.78
C ASN A 322 25.15 16.59 2.84
N ALA A 323 23.95 16.14 3.20
CA ALA A 323 23.18 16.71 4.32
C ALA A 323 23.78 16.39 5.70
N GLY A 324 24.69 15.40 5.77
CA GLY A 324 25.45 15.06 6.97
C GLY A 324 25.02 13.76 7.66
N TYR A 325 24.04 13.05 7.11
CA TYR A 325 23.64 11.74 7.61
C TYR A 325 24.74 10.70 7.37
N THR A 326 25.00 9.89 8.39
CA THR A 326 26.06 8.85 8.40
C THR A 326 25.52 7.44 8.22
N TRP A 327 24.25 7.23 8.57
CA TRP A 327 23.56 5.96 8.39
C TRP A 327 22.09 6.16 8.03
N MET A 328 21.47 5.15 7.42
CA MET A 328 20.03 5.07 7.15
C MET A 328 19.52 3.62 7.26
N ALA A 329 18.22 3.39 7.14
CA ALA A 329 17.64 2.05 7.15
C ALA A 329 16.56 1.83 6.07
N THR A 330 16.34 0.56 5.71
CA THR A 330 15.33 0.08 4.76
C THR A 330 14.99 -1.41 5.03
N GLY A 331 14.32 -2.09 4.11
CA GLY A 331 13.85 -3.47 4.23
C GLY A 331 14.78 -4.54 3.64
N GLU A 332 14.66 -5.77 4.15
CA GLU A 332 15.28 -6.95 3.53
C GLU A 332 14.97 -7.18 2.04
N PRO A 333 13.80 -6.78 1.45
CA PRO A 333 13.58 -6.95 0.01
C PRO A 333 14.56 -6.12 -0.84
N VAL A 334 14.91 -4.91 -0.38
CA VAL A 334 15.91 -4.05 -1.03
C VAL A 334 17.31 -4.67 -0.94
N LEU A 335 17.67 -5.32 0.18
CA LEU A 335 18.94 -6.04 0.27
C LEU A 335 18.98 -7.23 -0.69
N ALA A 336 17.92 -8.03 -0.73
CA ALA A 336 17.82 -9.18 -1.63
C ALA A 336 18.00 -8.74 -3.10
N ALA A 337 17.20 -7.77 -3.56
CA ALA A 337 17.28 -7.22 -4.91
C ALA A 337 18.67 -6.59 -5.22
N SER A 338 19.29 -5.91 -4.25
CA SER A 338 20.64 -5.34 -4.39
C SER A 338 21.75 -6.39 -4.51
N LEU A 339 21.53 -7.60 -3.99
CA LEU A 339 22.44 -8.73 -4.09
C LEU A 339 22.13 -9.66 -5.29
N GLY A 340 21.01 -9.43 -5.99
CA GLY A 340 20.51 -10.32 -7.04
C GLY A 340 19.83 -11.59 -6.51
N MET A 341 19.34 -11.56 -5.27
CA MET A 341 18.54 -12.61 -4.64
C MET A 341 17.05 -12.28 -4.79
N ALA A 342 16.19 -13.29 -4.96
CA ALA A 342 14.74 -13.08 -5.03
C ALA A 342 14.15 -12.67 -3.67
N ASN A 343 14.56 -13.32 -2.58
CA ASN A 343 14.16 -13.05 -1.20
C ASN A 343 15.17 -13.68 -0.21
N PHE A 344 14.91 -13.54 1.09
CA PHE A 344 15.59 -14.27 2.17
C PHE A 344 14.76 -15.49 2.59
N THR A 345 15.37 -16.67 2.65
CA THR A 345 14.66 -17.91 2.95
C THR A 345 14.62 -18.17 4.47
N ARG A 346 13.59 -18.87 4.95
CA ARG A 346 13.32 -19.05 6.39
C ARG A 346 12.99 -20.50 6.77
N ASP A 347 13.49 -20.92 7.93
CA ASP A 347 13.42 -22.29 8.46
C ASP A 347 12.06 -22.66 9.08
N GLY A 348 11.98 -23.90 9.59
CA GLY A 348 10.92 -24.46 10.44
C GLY A 348 10.42 -23.61 11.62
N GLN A 349 11.18 -22.57 12.02
CA GLN A 349 10.93 -21.68 13.16
C GLN A 349 10.93 -20.20 12.73
N GLU A 350 10.84 -19.94 11.42
CA GLU A 350 10.90 -18.62 10.77
C GLU A 350 12.25 -17.89 10.92
N THR A 351 13.33 -18.64 11.17
CA THR A 351 14.73 -18.15 11.25
C THR A 351 15.30 -18.00 9.84
N VAL A 352 15.92 -16.87 9.51
CA VAL A 352 16.54 -16.66 8.19
C VAL A 352 17.73 -17.60 7.97
N GLN A 353 17.86 -18.18 6.77
CA GLN A 353 18.90 -19.16 6.41
C GLN A 353 20.12 -18.56 5.68
N GLU A 354 20.06 -17.26 5.36
CA GLU A 354 21.21 -16.45 4.93
C GLU A 354 21.57 -15.42 6.02
N ALA A 355 21.72 -15.88 7.26
CA ALA A 355 21.79 -15.05 8.45
C ALA A 355 23.03 -14.13 8.47
N ASP A 356 24.21 -14.61 8.03
CA ASP A 356 25.41 -13.76 7.90
C ASP A 356 25.24 -12.66 6.85
N ILE A 357 24.30 -12.79 5.90
CA ILE A 357 23.99 -11.77 4.90
C ILE A 357 23.03 -10.71 5.46
N LEU A 358 21.89 -11.12 6.03
CA LEU A 358 20.88 -10.16 6.50
C LEU A 358 21.33 -9.39 7.74
N TYR A 359 21.91 -10.06 8.74
CA TYR A 359 22.10 -9.49 10.09
C TYR A 359 23.42 -8.71 10.22
N ARG A 360 23.69 -7.81 9.27
CA ARG A 360 24.80 -6.86 9.28
C ARG A 360 24.45 -5.59 8.48
N PRO A 361 24.99 -4.41 8.84
CA PRO A 361 24.87 -3.24 7.99
C PRO A 361 25.90 -3.28 6.85
N TYR A 362 25.59 -2.53 5.78
CA TYR A 362 26.46 -2.37 4.61
C TYR A 362 26.81 -0.89 4.41
N TYR A 363 27.95 -0.59 3.79
CA TYR A 363 28.25 0.74 3.27
C TYR A 363 27.82 0.84 1.80
N VAL A 364 26.88 1.74 1.54
CA VAL A 364 26.47 2.19 0.19
C VAL A 364 27.15 3.51 -0.15
N GLN A 365 27.47 3.72 -1.42
CA GLN A 365 28.14 4.93 -1.88
C GLN A 365 27.79 5.19 -3.35
N GLY A 366 26.91 6.15 -3.61
CA GLY A 366 26.59 6.58 -4.97
C GLY A 366 27.79 7.20 -5.70
N SER A 367 27.61 7.52 -6.98
CA SER A 367 28.70 7.91 -7.89
C SER A 367 29.64 9.05 -7.43
N GLN A 368 29.22 9.88 -6.46
CA GLN A 368 30.03 10.86 -5.71
C GLN A 368 29.54 10.92 -4.25
N GLY A 369 30.38 11.36 -3.31
CA GLY A 369 30.04 11.52 -1.90
C GLY A 369 30.84 10.60 -0.98
N GLU A 370 30.66 10.76 0.33
CA GLU A 370 31.14 9.80 1.34
C GLU A 370 30.17 8.61 1.46
N PRO A 371 30.61 7.43 1.91
CA PRO A 371 29.73 6.28 2.10
C PRO A 371 28.76 6.49 3.28
N VAL A 372 27.54 5.98 3.14
CA VAL A 372 26.49 5.95 4.18
C VAL A 372 26.28 4.49 4.59
N ALA A 373 26.17 4.23 5.89
CA ALA A 373 25.81 2.88 6.36
C ALA A 373 24.31 2.63 6.16
N ILE A 374 23.91 1.43 5.76
CA ILE A 374 22.51 1.03 5.62
C ILE A 374 22.24 -0.21 6.48
N PHE A 375 21.20 -0.15 7.29
CA PHE A 375 20.68 -1.25 8.11
C PHE A 375 19.39 -1.79 7.50
N PHE A 376 19.19 -3.10 7.61
CA PHE A 376 18.04 -3.78 6.99
C PHE A 376 17.13 -4.37 8.07
N ARG A 377 15.83 -4.04 7.97
CA ARG A 377 14.72 -4.56 8.78
C ARG A 377 14.60 -6.07 8.58
N ASP A 378 14.59 -6.85 9.67
CA ASP A 378 13.99 -8.18 9.65
C ASP A 378 12.48 -7.99 9.58
N TRP A 379 11.89 -8.35 8.43
CA TRP A 379 10.46 -8.20 8.20
C TRP A 379 9.68 -9.01 9.22
N THR A 380 9.92 -10.31 9.28
CA THR A 380 9.13 -11.27 10.06
C THR A 380 9.13 -10.97 11.56
N LEU A 381 10.25 -10.51 12.14
CA LEU A 381 10.28 -10.11 13.55
C LEU A 381 9.56 -8.77 13.79
N SER A 382 9.67 -7.82 12.86
CA SER A 382 9.03 -6.51 12.97
C SER A 382 7.50 -6.62 12.86
N ASP A 383 7.00 -7.36 11.87
CA ASP A 383 5.56 -7.61 11.68
C ASP A 383 4.93 -8.42 12.82
N LYS A 384 5.72 -9.29 13.49
CA LYS A 384 5.22 -9.97 14.69
C LYS A 384 4.94 -8.98 15.82
N VAL A 385 5.78 -7.97 16.02
CA VAL A 385 5.52 -6.89 17.00
C VAL A 385 4.36 -6.00 16.56
N GLY A 386 4.28 -5.64 15.27
CA GLY A 386 3.20 -4.80 14.76
C GLY A 386 1.81 -5.45 14.84
N PHE A 387 1.69 -6.68 14.33
CA PHE A 387 0.39 -7.27 13.96
C PHE A 387 0.06 -8.60 14.64
N THR A 388 1.07 -9.43 14.98
CA THR A 388 0.83 -10.81 15.48
C THR A 388 0.71 -10.88 17.00
N TYR A 389 1.66 -10.27 17.72
CA TYR A 389 1.80 -10.40 19.16
C TYR A 389 0.72 -9.66 19.96
N SER A 390 -0.03 -8.73 19.35
CA SER A 390 -1.24 -8.12 19.92
C SER A 390 -2.30 -9.15 20.36
N GLN A 391 -2.34 -10.30 19.67
CA GLN A 391 -3.26 -11.41 19.95
C GLN A 391 -2.69 -12.43 20.98
N THR A 392 -1.48 -12.20 21.49
CA THR A 392 -0.73 -13.11 22.37
C THR A 392 -0.53 -12.47 23.75
N PRO A 393 -0.54 -13.22 24.87
CA PRO A 393 -0.20 -12.66 26.18
C PRO A 393 1.18 -11.99 26.17
N GLY A 394 1.33 -10.79 26.73
CA GLY A 394 2.51 -9.95 26.47
C GLY A 394 3.83 -10.57 26.93
N GLN A 395 3.80 -11.31 28.05
CA GLN A 395 4.96 -12.05 28.53
C GLN A 395 5.32 -13.28 27.65
N GLU A 396 4.34 -13.90 26.98
CA GLU A 396 4.56 -15.03 26.08
C GLU A 396 5.10 -14.54 24.72
N ALA A 397 4.55 -13.45 24.18
CA ALA A 397 5.06 -12.76 23.01
C ALA A 397 6.51 -12.26 23.16
N ALA A 398 6.84 -11.63 24.29
CA ALA A 398 8.21 -11.19 24.56
C ALA A 398 9.20 -12.38 24.66
N ALA A 399 8.77 -13.51 25.22
CA ALA A 399 9.59 -14.71 25.30
C ALA A 399 9.80 -15.38 23.92
N ASP A 400 8.78 -15.38 23.06
CA ASP A 400 8.88 -15.87 21.67
C ASP A 400 9.86 -15.02 20.85
N LEU A 401 9.78 -13.68 20.95
CA LEU A 401 10.71 -12.77 20.27
C LEU A 401 12.17 -12.99 20.71
N ILE A 402 12.41 -13.14 22.02
CA ILE A 402 13.74 -13.44 22.55
C ILE A 402 14.23 -14.82 22.07
N GLN A 403 13.37 -15.83 22.01
CA GLN A 403 13.74 -17.15 21.50
C GLN A 403 14.11 -17.10 20.01
N ARG A 404 13.45 -16.27 19.19
CA ARG A 404 13.80 -16.10 17.77
C ARG A 404 15.15 -15.41 17.56
N LEU A 405 15.45 -14.41 18.37
CA LEU A 405 16.79 -13.78 18.40
C LEU A 405 17.87 -14.80 18.83
N GLU A 406 17.58 -15.69 19.78
CA GLU A 406 18.47 -16.80 20.13
C GLU A 406 18.60 -17.84 19.00
N ASN A 407 17.55 -18.10 18.21
CA ASN A 407 17.62 -18.96 17.02
C ASN A 407 18.55 -18.36 15.96
N ILE A 408 18.41 -17.06 15.65
CA ILE A 408 19.30 -16.32 14.73
C ILE A 408 20.75 -16.43 15.21
N ARG A 409 21.00 -16.27 16.51
CA ARG A 409 22.34 -16.45 17.09
C ARG A 409 22.87 -17.89 16.93
N GLN A 410 22.01 -18.92 16.91
CA GLN A 410 22.45 -20.29 16.61
C GLN A 410 22.76 -20.49 15.12
N GLU A 411 21.92 -20.00 14.20
CA GLU A 411 22.16 -20.14 12.75
C GLU A 411 23.50 -19.50 12.35
N LEU A 412 23.79 -18.29 12.83
CA LEU A 412 25.09 -17.63 12.65
C LEU A 412 26.28 -18.48 13.13
N ILE A 413 26.11 -19.27 14.20
CA ILE A 413 27.15 -20.19 14.69
C ILE A 413 27.26 -21.44 13.79
N GLU A 414 26.15 -21.94 13.24
CA GLU A 414 26.13 -23.10 12.33
C GLU A 414 26.68 -22.74 10.93
N GLU A 415 26.37 -21.56 10.41
CA GLU A 415 27.02 -20.94 9.23
C GLU A 415 28.53 -20.72 9.41
N ASN A 416 29.02 -20.69 10.66
CA ASN A 416 30.37 -20.23 11.05
C ASN A 416 30.61 -18.75 10.63
N ALA A 417 29.56 -17.94 10.73
CA ALA A 417 29.51 -16.51 10.44
C ALA A 417 30.64 -15.71 11.10
N GLN A 418 31.04 -14.58 10.53
CA GLN A 418 32.22 -13.83 11.00
C GLN A 418 31.98 -12.33 11.17
N GLY A 419 32.38 -11.83 12.34
CA GLY A 419 32.18 -10.45 12.78
C GLY A 419 31.10 -10.35 13.87
N PRO A 420 30.77 -9.13 14.30
CA PRO A 420 29.54 -8.86 15.03
C PRO A 420 28.35 -8.88 14.06
N HIS A 421 27.18 -9.30 14.56
CA HIS A 421 25.92 -9.32 13.82
C HIS A 421 24.87 -8.50 14.55
N ILE A 422 23.97 -7.87 13.81
CA ILE A 422 22.89 -7.05 14.34
C ILE A 422 21.58 -7.32 13.62
N VAL A 423 20.55 -7.66 14.40
CA VAL A 423 19.16 -7.68 13.94
C VAL A 423 18.60 -6.26 14.04
N SER A 424 17.86 -5.79 13.03
CA SER A 424 17.08 -4.55 13.15
C SER A 424 15.59 -4.85 13.13
N ILE A 425 14.91 -4.52 14.24
CA ILE A 425 13.46 -4.50 14.34
C ILE A 425 13.01 -3.06 14.09
N ILE A 426 12.24 -2.83 13.03
CA ILE A 426 11.85 -1.49 12.55
C ILE A 426 10.37 -1.49 12.19
N LEU A 427 9.59 -0.64 12.87
CA LEU A 427 8.14 -0.50 12.69
C LEU A 427 7.63 0.83 13.25
N ASP A 428 6.40 1.18 12.89
CA ASP A 428 5.71 2.37 13.38
C ASP A 428 5.61 2.38 14.91
N GLY A 429 5.71 3.57 15.49
CA GLY A 429 5.72 3.77 16.93
C GLY A 429 4.33 3.79 17.55
N GLU A 430 3.30 4.25 16.83
CA GLU A 430 1.94 4.42 17.35
C GLU A 430 0.97 3.29 17.00
N ASN A 431 1.09 2.68 15.82
CA ASN A 431 0.02 1.89 15.20
C ASN A 431 -0.30 0.57 15.95
N ALA A 432 0.70 -0.06 16.55
CA ALA A 432 0.54 -1.39 17.15
C ALA A 432 -0.28 -1.38 18.46
N TRP A 433 -0.04 -0.41 19.34
CA TRP A 433 -0.35 -0.59 20.77
C TRP A 433 -1.83 -0.52 21.13
N GLU A 434 -2.66 0.13 20.31
CA GLU A 434 -4.12 0.12 20.53
C GLU A 434 -4.76 -1.27 20.35
N TYR A 435 -4.08 -2.20 19.65
CA TYR A 435 -4.49 -3.60 19.54
C TYR A 435 -3.99 -4.48 20.68
N TYR A 436 -3.10 -3.98 21.56
CA TYR A 436 -2.58 -4.74 22.70
C TYR A 436 -3.43 -4.54 23.97
N PRO A 437 -3.66 -5.60 24.77
CA PRO A 437 -4.31 -5.47 26.07
C PRO A 437 -3.58 -4.51 27.01
N ASN A 438 -4.24 -3.41 27.38
CA ASN A 438 -3.66 -2.33 28.18
C ASN A 438 -2.35 -1.79 27.58
N ASP A 439 -2.39 -1.44 26.29
CA ASP A 439 -1.47 -0.50 25.65
C ASP A 439 0.00 -0.97 25.61
N GLY A 440 0.22 -2.21 25.17
CA GLY A 440 1.54 -2.82 25.02
C GLY A 440 2.31 -3.09 26.33
N LYS A 441 1.91 -2.51 27.48
CA LYS A 441 2.69 -2.45 28.72
C LYS A 441 3.23 -3.80 29.19
N GLU A 442 2.43 -4.87 29.15
CA GLU A 442 2.89 -6.21 29.57
C GLU A 442 4.00 -6.74 28.64
N PHE A 443 3.86 -6.53 27.33
CA PHE A 443 4.86 -6.92 26.34
C PHE A 443 6.14 -6.07 26.47
N LEU A 444 6.02 -4.74 26.47
CA LEU A 444 7.16 -3.82 26.56
C LEU A 444 7.97 -4.02 27.85
N HIS A 445 7.30 -4.12 29.01
CA HIS A 445 7.99 -4.39 30.27
C HIS A 445 8.63 -5.79 30.32
N ALA A 446 8.02 -6.81 29.71
CA ALA A 446 8.61 -8.14 29.63
C ALA A 446 9.84 -8.14 28.71
N LEU A 447 9.72 -7.58 27.50
CA LEU A 447 10.78 -7.51 26.51
C LEU A 447 12.00 -6.75 27.03
N TYR A 448 11.83 -5.53 27.54
CA TYR A 448 12.94 -4.74 28.06
C TYR A 448 13.57 -5.37 29.32
N SER A 449 12.81 -6.10 30.14
CA SER A 449 13.38 -6.87 31.26
C SER A 449 14.23 -8.05 30.78
N MET A 450 13.81 -8.76 29.73
CA MET A 450 14.58 -9.87 29.17
C MET A 450 15.85 -9.40 28.44
N LEU A 451 15.77 -8.26 27.73
CA LEU A 451 16.93 -7.65 27.05
C LEU A 451 17.96 -7.11 28.06
N ALA A 452 17.51 -6.48 29.15
CA ALA A 452 18.39 -6.03 30.23
C ALA A 452 19.09 -7.20 30.96
N GLU A 453 18.38 -8.33 31.14
CA GLU A 453 18.91 -9.51 31.84
C GLU A 453 19.74 -10.47 30.94
N SER A 454 19.67 -10.35 29.61
CA SER A 454 20.37 -11.26 28.69
C SER A 454 21.90 -11.10 28.76
N GLU A 455 22.64 -12.21 28.66
CA GLU A 455 24.11 -12.21 28.49
C GLU A 455 24.53 -12.34 27.01
N THR A 456 23.61 -12.78 26.13
CA THR A 456 23.84 -13.18 24.72
C THR A 456 23.24 -12.22 23.69
N ILE A 457 22.20 -11.47 24.05
CA ILE A 457 21.58 -10.45 23.21
C ILE A 457 21.87 -9.07 23.81
N LYS A 458 22.30 -8.10 22.99
CA LYS A 458 22.61 -6.73 23.43
C LYS A 458 21.95 -5.69 22.53
N THR A 459 21.04 -4.91 23.09
CA THR A 459 20.51 -3.73 22.40
C THR A 459 21.58 -2.67 22.22
N VAL A 460 21.57 -2.00 21.07
CA VAL A 460 22.55 -0.96 20.71
C VAL A 460 21.93 -0.01 19.69
N THR A 461 22.23 1.29 19.76
CA THR A 461 21.83 2.21 18.69
C THR A 461 22.71 2.00 17.44
N PRO A 462 22.22 2.23 16.22
CA PRO A 462 23.03 2.10 15.00
C PRO A 462 24.30 2.97 15.02
N SER A 463 24.23 4.17 15.62
CA SER A 463 25.42 4.99 15.85
C SER A 463 26.45 4.35 16.79
N GLU A 464 26.03 3.75 17.90
CA GLU A 464 26.95 3.06 18.82
C GLU A 464 27.55 1.82 18.15
N TYR A 465 26.75 1.05 17.40
CA TYR A 465 27.23 -0.10 16.65
C TYR A 465 28.32 0.27 15.64
N LEU A 466 28.17 1.39 14.92
CA LEU A 466 29.19 1.88 13.99
C LEU A 466 30.41 2.50 14.69
N GLU A 467 30.26 3.06 15.91
CA GLU A 467 31.40 3.51 16.72
C GLU A 467 32.20 2.35 17.33
N MET A 468 31.54 1.23 17.65
CA MET A 468 32.18 -0.03 18.05
C MET A 468 32.81 -0.76 16.84
N PHE A 469 32.10 -0.79 15.71
CA PHE A 469 32.41 -1.62 14.54
C PHE A 469 32.41 -0.78 13.24
N PRO A 470 33.44 0.05 12.99
CA PRO A 470 33.48 0.99 11.86
C PRO A 470 33.87 0.37 10.51
N GLU A 471 34.21 -0.93 10.46
CA GLU A 471 34.57 -1.65 9.23
C GLU A 471 33.41 -2.57 8.84
N GLN A 472 32.67 -2.22 7.78
CA GLN A 472 31.50 -2.97 7.30
C GLN A 472 31.65 -3.39 5.84
N GLN A 473 30.83 -4.35 5.39
CA GLN A 473 30.82 -4.79 4.00
C GLN A 473 30.38 -3.65 3.07
N LYS A 474 30.77 -3.69 1.79
CA LYS A 474 30.26 -2.75 0.77
C LYS A 474 29.22 -3.43 -0.10
N LEU A 475 28.16 -2.69 -0.39
CA LEU A 475 27.16 -3.06 -1.38
C LEU A 475 27.53 -2.31 -2.69
N GLU A 476 27.75 -3.04 -3.79
CA GLU A 476 28.28 -2.47 -5.03
C GLU A 476 27.22 -1.74 -5.88
N THR A 477 25.93 -2.04 -5.65
CA THR A 477 24.75 -1.38 -6.24
C THR A 477 23.66 -1.31 -5.16
N LEU A 478 23.00 -0.16 -4.96
CA LEU A 478 21.80 -0.10 -4.11
C LEU A 478 20.53 -0.08 -4.99
N PHE A 479 19.73 -1.14 -4.90
CA PHE A 479 18.50 -1.29 -5.67
C PHE A 479 17.44 -0.25 -5.21
N PRO A 480 16.67 0.36 -6.13
CA PRO A 480 15.59 1.28 -5.80
C PRO A 480 14.35 0.54 -5.25
N GLY A 481 13.94 0.82 -4.03
CA GLY A 481 12.76 0.20 -3.40
C GLY A 481 12.46 0.73 -2.00
N ALA A 482 11.51 0.09 -1.32
CA ALA A 482 10.97 0.50 -0.01
C ALA A 482 11.09 -0.61 1.05
N TRP A 483 10.71 -0.30 2.29
CA TRP A 483 10.93 -1.20 3.44
C TRP A 483 10.16 -2.53 3.43
N PHE A 484 9.15 -2.67 2.57
CA PHE A 484 8.39 -3.89 2.35
C PHE A 484 8.35 -4.34 0.87
N SER A 485 9.03 -3.64 -0.06
CA SER A 485 8.91 -3.95 -1.49
C SER A 485 10.17 -3.67 -2.32
N GLN A 486 10.26 -4.34 -3.47
CA GLN A 486 11.34 -4.17 -4.45
C GLN A 486 10.97 -3.14 -5.53
N ASN A 487 10.10 -2.18 -5.21
CA ASN A 487 9.48 -1.25 -6.15
C ASN A 487 8.99 0.01 -5.41
N TYR A 488 8.12 0.81 -6.04
CA TYR A 488 7.47 1.97 -5.39
C TYR A 488 5.95 1.99 -5.64
N ASP A 489 5.35 0.84 -5.93
CA ASP A 489 4.08 0.80 -6.67
C ASP A 489 2.87 1.28 -5.84
N THR A 490 2.99 1.32 -4.50
CA THR A 490 2.06 1.95 -3.54
C THR A 490 2.16 3.49 -3.48
N TRP A 491 2.99 4.11 -4.35
CA TRP A 491 3.04 5.56 -4.53
C TRP A 491 3.18 6.00 -6.01
N ILE A 492 3.26 5.08 -6.99
CA ILE A 492 3.42 5.37 -8.42
C ILE A 492 3.22 4.15 -9.34
N GLY A 493 2.04 4.02 -9.92
CA GLY A 493 1.75 3.13 -11.04
C GLY A 493 0.29 3.19 -11.52
N GLU A 494 -0.65 3.41 -10.59
CA GLU A 494 -2.08 3.50 -10.88
C GLU A 494 -2.49 4.89 -11.43
N ASP A 495 -3.68 4.97 -12.05
CA ASP A 495 -4.15 6.19 -12.75
C ASP A 495 -4.30 7.40 -11.79
N GLU A 496 -4.81 7.17 -10.59
CA GLU A 496 -5.00 8.17 -9.53
C GLU A 496 -3.65 8.72 -9.04
N GLU A 497 -2.70 7.84 -8.68
CA GLU A 497 -1.35 8.24 -8.24
C GLU A 497 -0.60 8.99 -9.35
N ASN A 498 -0.67 8.45 -10.57
CA ASN A 498 -0.09 9.09 -11.74
C ASN A 498 -0.71 10.45 -11.99
N GLN A 499 -2.03 10.60 -11.79
CA GLN A 499 -2.67 11.90 -11.89
C GLN A 499 -2.21 12.84 -10.76
N ALA A 500 -1.98 12.35 -9.53
CA ALA A 500 -1.40 13.14 -8.44
C ALA A 500 0.02 13.63 -8.74
N TRP A 501 0.91 12.78 -9.25
CA TRP A 501 2.26 13.18 -9.71
C TRP A 501 2.19 14.21 -10.84
N ASN A 502 1.28 14.03 -11.80
CA ASN A 502 1.03 15.01 -12.87
C ASN A 502 0.50 16.35 -12.31
N TYR A 503 -0.29 16.36 -11.23
CA TYR A 503 -0.75 17.59 -10.56
C TYR A 503 0.42 18.27 -9.80
N LEU A 504 1.17 17.51 -9.00
CA LEU A 504 2.38 17.96 -8.29
C LEU A 504 3.37 18.63 -9.25
N GLY A 505 3.64 17.99 -10.40
CA GLY A 505 4.47 18.51 -11.47
C GLY A 505 3.96 19.83 -12.06
N LYS A 506 2.66 19.92 -12.40
CA LYS A 506 2.04 21.15 -12.93
C LYS A 506 2.18 22.34 -11.96
N VAL A 507 2.04 22.09 -10.66
CA VAL A 507 2.17 23.12 -9.62
C VAL A 507 3.65 23.49 -9.37
N ARG A 508 4.57 22.53 -9.31
CA ARG A 508 5.99 22.81 -9.14
C ARG A 508 6.57 23.62 -10.30
N ASP A 509 6.17 23.28 -11.52
CA ASP A 509 6.53 23.99 -12.75
C ASP A 509 5.86 25.39 -12.83
N TYR A 510 4.85 25.66 -12.00
CA TYR A 510 4.31 27.00 -11.73
C TYR A 510 5.15 27.78 -10.72
N LEU A 511 5.50 27.16 -9.58
CA LEU A 511 6.39 27.75 -8.58
C LEU A 511 7.75 28.13 -9.20
N ALA A 512 8.31 27.25 -10.06
CA ALA A 512 9.54 27.43 -10.85
C ALA A 512 9.63 28.75 -11.65
N LYS A 513 8.50 29.44 -11.86
CA LYS A 513 8.41 30.75 -12.52
C LYS A 513 8.86 31.89 -11.60
N TYR A 514 8.89 31.67 -10.28
CA TYR A 514 9.33 32.59 -9.23
C TYR A 514 10.74 32.27 -8.73
N ASP A 515 10.94 31.12 -8.07
CA ASP A 515 12.19 30.71 -7.39
C ASP A 515 13.33 30.41 -8.38
N VAL A 516 13.13 29.47 -9.32
CA VAL A 516 14.20 28.99 -10.20
C VAL A 516 14.46 29.93 -11.38
N THR A 517 13.41 30.41 -12.04
CA THR A 517 13.57 31.11 -13.34
C THR A 517 13.33 32.62 -13.32
N GLY A 518 12.83 33.19 -12.22
CA GLY A 518 12.64 34.64 -12.08
C GLY A 518 11.82 35.29 -13.20
N LYS A 519 10.86 34.55 -13.78
CA LYS A 519 9.92 35.03 -14.82
C LYS A 519 8.76 35.82 -14.21
N ARG A 520 8.52 35.63 -12.92
CA ARG A 520 7.52 36.31 -12.08
C ARG A 520 8.19 36.80 -10.79
N GLU A 521 7.57 37.77 -10.13
CA GLU A 521 8.08 38.41 -8.92
C GLU A 521 7.01 38.37 -7.82
N ALA A 522 7.39 37.92 -6.62
CA ALA A 522 6.64 37.98 -5.37
C ALA A 522 7.60 38.44 -4.25
N SER A 523 7.12 38.60 -3.01
CA SER A 523 8.00 38.82 -1.85
C SER A 523 8.75 37.54 -1.46
N GLU A 524 9.96 37.67 -0.92
CA GLU A 524 10.79 36.53 -0.48
C GLU A 524 10.02 35.66 0.53
N GLU A 525 9.25 36.29 1.44
CA GLU A 525 8.39 35.62 2.42
C GLU A 525 7.18 34.89 1.80
N ALA A 526 6.74 35.29 0.60
CA ALA A 526 5.63 34.66 -0.11
C ALA A 526 6.10 33.47 -0.97
N VAL A 527 7.29 33.56 -1.56
CA VAL A 527 7.94 32.44 -2.25
C VAL A 527 8.31 31.36 -1.24
N ALA A 528 8.93 31.71 -0.11
CA ALA A 528 9.30 30.74 0.94
C ALA A 528 8.08 30.02 1.55
N LEU A 529 6.92 30.69 1.64
CA LEU A 529 5.67 30.06 2.08
C LEU A 529 5.10 29.12 1.00
N ALA A 530 5.17 29.50 -0.27
CA ALA A 530 4.75 28.66 -1.38
C ALA A 530 5.66 27.43 -1.57
N GLU A 531 6.97 27.58 -1.34
CA GLU A 531 7.93 26.47 -1.23
C GLU A 531 7.60 25.55 -0.05
N ASP A 532 7.28 26.09 1.14
CA ASP A 532 6.90 25.28 2.29
C ASP A 532 5.64 24.43 2.04
N TYR A 533 4.61 24.99 1.39
CA TYR A 533 3.41 24.24 0.97
C TYR A 533 3.70 23.25 -0.16
N MET A 534 4.62 23.55 -1.08
CA MET A 534 5.06 22.65 -2.14
C MET A 534 5.72 21.40 -1.53
N TYR A 535 6.69 21.58 -0.64
CA TYR A 535 7.34 20.46 0.06
C TYR A 535 6.36 19.64 0.90
N LEU A 536 5.36 20.27 1.52
CA LEU A 536 4.33 19.55 2.29
C LEU A 536 3.40 18.71 1.40
N ALA A 537 3.22 19.06 0.12
CA ALA A 537 2.48 18.27 -0.86
C ALA A 537 3.29 17.09 -1.44
N GLU A 538 4.59 17.00 -1.15
CA GLU A 538 5.49 15.94 -1.64
C GLU A 538 5.55 14.70 -0.72
N GLY A 539 4.83 14.69 0.41
CA GLY A 539 4.83 13.59 1.39
C GLY A 539 4.15 12.30 0.89
N SER A 540 4.62 11.13 1.36
CA SER A 540 4.09 9.81 0.95
C SER A 540 2.64 9.60 1.35
N ASP A 541 2.19 10.20 2.46
CA ASP A 541 0.82 10.06 2.99
C ASP A 541 -0.28 10.45 1.99
N TRP A 542 0.04 11.32 1.02
CA TRP A 542 -0.92 11.74 0.00
C TRP A 542 -1.07 10.72 -1.13
N PHE A 543 -0.04 9.91 -1.35
CA PHE A 543 0.04 8.94 -2.45
C PHE A 543 -0.36 7.54 -1.98
N TRP A 544 -0.08 7.18 -0.71
CA TRP A 544 -0.47 5.90 -0.12
C TRP A 544 -1.98 5.60 -0.27
N TRP A 545 -2.85 6.61 -0.32
CA TRP A 545 -4.31 6.44 -0.41
C TRP A 545 -4.87 6.79 -1.81
N TYR A 546 -4.07 6.59 -2.85
CA TYR A 546 -4.49 6.65 -4.26
C TYR A 546 -4.22 5.28 -4.92
N GLY A 547 -5.16 4.76 -5.70
CA GLY A 547 -5.08 3.43 -6.33
C GLY A 547 -6.07 2.44 -5.73
N ALA A 548 -5.86 1.15 -5.97
CA ALA A 548 -6.73 0.06 -5.53
C ALA A 548 -6.02 -0.97 -4.61
N ASP A 549 -4.75 -0.73 -4.24
CA ASP A 549 -3.99 -1.57 -3.30
C ASP A 549 -4.19 -1.19 -1.81
N GLN A 550 -4.58 0.06 -1.52
CA GLN A 550 -4.82 0.60 -0.17
C GLN A 550 -6.23 1.18 0.01
N ASP A 551 -6.72 1.22 1.26
CA ASP A 551 -8.02 1.80 1.66
C ASP A 551 -7.91 2.35 3.11
N SER A 552 -8.16 3.65 3.33
CA SER A 552 -8.22 4.26 4.68
C SER A 552 -9.64 4.32 5.27
N GLY A 553 -10.63 3.88 4.49
CA GLY A 553 -12.06 4.10 4.68
C GLY A 553 -12.50 5.56 4.48
N GLN A 554 -11.60 6.45 4.04
CA GLN A 554 -11.77 7.91 4.02
C GLN A 554 -10.89 8.62 2.97
N ASP A 555 -10.54 7.99 1.85
CA ASP A 555 -9.46 8.46 0.97
C ASP A 555 -9.71 9.84 0.34
N GLU A 556 -10.98 10.22 0.16
CA GLU A 556 -11.43 11.59 -0.14
C GLU A 556 -10.77 12.67 0.75
N TYR A 557 -10.47 12.36 2.01
CA TYR A 557 -9.83 13.27 2.96
C TYR A 557 -8.36 13.54 2.59
N PHE A 558 -7.63 12.51 2.19
CA PHE A 558 -6.23 12.63 1.79
C PHE A 558 -6.12 13.35 0.44
N ASP A 559 -6.98 13.00 -0.51
CA ASP A 559 -7.11 13.70 -1.79
C ASP A 559 -7.46 15.19 -1.61
N LEU A 560 -8.42 15.51 -0.74
CA LEU A 560 -8.76 16.89 -0.40
C LEU A 560 -7.57 17.62 0.27
N GLY A 561 -6.85 16.95 1.17
CA GLY A 561 -5.68 17.49 1.85
C GLY A 561 -4.53 17.84 0.89
N PHE A 562 -4.14 16.87 0.06
CA PHE A 562 -3.15 17.03 -1.01
C PHE A 562 -3.48 18.20 -1.92
N ARG A 563 -4.69 18.22 -2.49
CA ARG A 563 -5.13 19.30 -3.37
C ARG A 563 -5.24 20.64 -2.64
N HIS A 564 -5.54 20.66 -1.34
CA HIS A 564 -5.53 21.89 -0.56
C HIS A 564 -4.12 22.47 -0.40
N LEU A 565 -3.10 21.63 -0.17
CA LEU A 565 -1.70 22.07 -0.13
C LEU A 565 -1.25 22.65 -1.48
N LEU A 566 -1.59 21.98 -2.59
CA LEU A 566 -1.35 22.49 -3.93
C LEU A 566 -2.03 23.85 -4.17
N LYS A 567 -3.25 24.08 -3.67
CA LYS A 567 -3.92 25.40 -3.73
C LYS A 567 -3.16 26.46 -2.94
N LYS A 568 -2.64 26.13 -1.75
CA LYS A 568 -1.91 27.07 -0.90
C LYS A 568 -0.63 27.60 -1.55
N VAL A 569 -0.02 26.87 -2.48
CA VAL A 569 1.09 27.39 -3.30
C VAL A 569 0.66 28.65 -4.09
N TYR A 570 -0.49 28.61 -4.78
CA TYR A 570 -1.02 29.74 -5.55
C TYR A 570 -1.51 30.87 -4.64
N GLU A 571 -2.25 30.55 -3.58
CA GLU A 571 -2.76 31.54 -2.64
C GLU A 571 -1.64 32.33 -1.96
N SER A 572 -0.54 31.66 -1.59
CA SER A 572 0.64 32.29 -0.98
C SER A 572 1.35 33.27 -1.91
N LEU A 573 1.36 32.97 -3.22
CA LEU A 573 1.89 33.85 -4.27
C LEU A 573 0.92 34.99 -4.65
N GLY A 574 -0.32 34.96 -4.15
CA GLY A 574 -1.39 35.90 -4.50
C GLY A 574 -1.97 35.68 -5.91
N ASP A 575 -1.84 34.47 -6.44
CA ASP A 575 -2.33 34.06 -7.75
C ASP A 575 -3.73 33.43 -7.72
N GLU A 576 -4.37 33.35 -8.89
CA GLU A 576 -5.63 32.64 -9.08
C GLU A 576 -5.39 31.12 -9.08
N VAL A 577 -6.16 30.40 -8.28
CA VAL A 577 -6.10 28.93 -8.16
C VAL A 577 -6.62 28.27 -9.44
N PRO A 578 -5.85 27.38 -10.10
CA PRO A 578 -6.30 26.66 -11.29
C PRO A 578 -7.52 25.76 -11.03
N ALA A 579 -8.35 25.61 -12.06
CA ALA A 579 -9.60 24.87 -11.98
C ALA A 579 -9.39 23.39 -11.64
N PHE A 580 -8.30 22.77 -12.12
CA PHE A 580 -7.99 21.36 -11.90
C PHE A 580 -7.82 20.98 -10.42
N LEU A 581 -7.37 21.89 -9.55
CA LEU A 581 -7.20 21.60 -8.13
C LEU A 581 -8.54 21.47 -7.37
N SER A 582 -9.65 21.91 -7.96
CA SER A 582 -11.00 21.72 -7.41
C SER A 582 -11.66 20.42 -7.87
N VAL A 583 -10.90 19.52 -8.50
CA VAL A 583 -11.32 18.19 -8.96
C VAL A 583 -10.76 17.15 -8.02
N PRO A 584 -11.57 16.23 -7.46
CA PRO A 584 -11.06 15.02 -6.82
C PRO A 584 -10.22 14.20 -7.80
N ILE A 585 -9.08 13.68 -7.36
CA ILE A 585 -8.28 12.77 -8.20
C ILE A 585 -8.94 11.39 -8.23
N ILE A 586 -9.32 10.90 -7.04
CA ILE A 586 -10.21 9.75 -6.84
C ILE A 586 -11.56 10.05 -7.49
N PRO A 587 -12.05 9.23 -8.44
CA PRO A 587 -13.40 9.33 -8.95
C PRO A 587 -14.40 8.90 -7.86
N PRO A 588 -15.62 9.50 -7.78
CA PRO A 588 -16.66 8.95 -6.92
C PRO A 588 -17.11 7.58 -7.41
N ASP A 589 -17.47 6.71 -6.47
CA ASP A 589 -17.85 5.30 -6.68
C ASP A 589 -18.79 5.11 -7.88
N ALA A 590 -18.52 4.08 -8.68
CA ALA A 590 -19.44 3.65 -9.72
C ALA A 590 -20.77 3.18 -9.09
N VAL A 591 -21.89 3.55 -9.72
CA VAL A 591 -23.22 3.07 -9.29
C VAL A 591 -23.32 1.58 -9.56
N GLU A 592 -23.77 0.79 -8.59
CA GLU A 592 -24.14 -0.62 -8.83
C GLU A 592 -25.26 -0.68 -9.89
N PRO A 593 -25.07 -1.36 -11.03
CA PRO A 593 -26.12 -1.47 -12.04
C PRO A 593 -27.25 -2.43 -11.60
N ASP A 594 -28.47 -2.15 -12.06
CA ASP A 594 -29.65 -3.04 -11.86
C ASP A 594 -29.41 -4.44 -12.44
N GLN A 595 -28.59 -4.53 -13.48
CA GLN A 595 -28.06 -5.74 -14.09
C GLN A 595 -26.62 -5.47 -14.52
N TYR A 596 -25.66 -6.33 -14.16
CA TYR A 596 -24.27 -6.24 -14.64
C TYR A 596 -24.14 -6.67 -16.11
N LEU A 597 -23.11 -6.20 -16.81
CA LEU A 597 -22.75 -6.70 -18.15
C LEU A 597 -22.40 -8.20 -18.06
N THR A 598 -23.15 -9.05 -18.77
CA THR A 598 -23.00 -10.52 -18.70
C THR A 598 -22.36 -11.16 -19.93
N ALA A 599 -22.31 -10.46 -21.07
CA ALA A 599 -21.60 -10.87 -22.27
C ALA A 599 -21.43 -9.70 -23.27
N PRO A 600 -20.40 -9.72 -24.14
CA PRO A 600 -20.32 -8.82 -25.29
C PRO A 600 -21.49 -9.03 -26.28
N SER A 601 -22.08 -7.93 -26.76
CA SER A 601 -23.18 -7.92 -27.75
C SER A 601 -23.03 -6.77 -28.76
N THR A 602 -22.97 -7.11 -30.05
CA THR A 602 -22.97 -6.15 -31.17
C THR A 602 -24.39 -5.59 -31.39
N VAL A 603 -24.62 -4.32 -31.05
CA VAL A 603 -25.92 -3.66 -31.22
C VAL A 603 -26.10 -3.02 -32.61
N THR A 604 -27.30 -3.15 -33.19
CA THR A 604 -27.69 -2.42 -34.40
C THR A 604 -28.18 -1.00 -34.06
N VAL A 605 -27.28 0.00 -34.07
CA VAL A 605 -27.65 1.41 -33.79
C VAL A 605 -28.61 1.96 -34.86
N ASP A 606 -29.91 1.80 -34.62
CA ASP A 606 -31.00 2.29 -35.50
C ASP A 606 -32.10 3.07 -34.73
N GLY A 607 -32.05 3.03 -33.40
CA GLY A 607 -32.96 3.70 -32.47
C GLY A 607 -34.02 2.78 -31.87
N GLN A 608 -33.95 1.47 -32.12
CA GLN A 608 -34.93 0.47 -31.65
C GLN A 608 -34.25 -0.57 -30.76
N ALA A 609 -33.92 -0.18 -29.53
CA ALA A 609 -33.40 -1.11 -28.52
C ALA A 609 -34.31 -2.33 -28.35
N THR A 610 -33.89 -3.48 -28.89
CA THR A 610 -34.60 -4.74 -28.73
C THR A 610 -34.08 -5.49 -27.51
N VAL A 611 -34.98 -6.20 -26.83
CA VAL A 611 -34.64 -7.02 -25.66
C VAL A 611 -33.56 -8.05 -26.00
N ASP A 612 -33.57 -8.61 -27.22
CA ASP A 612 -32.56 -9.60 -27.63
C ASP A 612 -31.16 -8.95 -27.75
N GLU A 613 -31.03 -7.75 -28.32
CA GLU A 613 -29.74 -7.06 -28.51
C GLU A 613 -29.13 -6.53 -27.22
N TRP A 614 -29.96 -6.01 -26.31
CA TRP A 614 -29.52 -5.41 -25.04
C TRP A 614 -29.60 -6.40 -23.84
N SER A 615 -30.07 -7.63 -24.04
CA SER A 615 -30.26 -8.64 -22.96
C SER A 615 -29.04 -8.92 -22.08
N ALA A 616 -27.83 -8.71 -22.59
CA ALA A 616 -26.58 -8.96 -21.88
C ALA A 616 -25.94 -7.69 -21.27
N ALA A 617 -26.52 -6.51 -21.51
CA ALA A 617 -25.96 -5.21 -21.15
C ALA A 617 -25.92 -4.94 -19.64
N ALA A 618 -25.07 -4.00 -19.22
CA ALA A 618 -25.21 -3.35 -17.93
C ALA A 618 -26.39 -2.36 -17.97
N GLU A 619 -27.35 -2.45 -17.05
CA GLU A 619 -28.54 -1.59 -17.00
C GLU A 619 -28.54 -0.67 -15.76
N TYR A 620 -28.91 0.59 -15.95
CA TYR A 620 -28.94 1.63 -14.91
C TYR A 620 -30.26 2.42 -14.97
N SER A 621 -31.14 2.29 -13.97
CA SER A 621 -32.43 2.99 -13.90
C SER A 621 -32.33 4.35 -13.20
N ASN A 622 -33.20 5.30 -13.58
CA ASN A 622 -33.39 6.53 -12.83
C ASN A 622 -34.48 6.36 -11.75
N THR A 623 -34.21 6.83 -10.54
CA THR A 623 -35.15 6.77 -9.42
C THR A 623 -36.22 7.87 -9.47
N ASP A 624 -36.02 8.93 -10.26
CA ASP A 624 -37.05 9.94 -10.53
C ASP A 624 -37.84 9.67 -11.82
N GLU A 625 -39.11 9.27 -11.68
CA GLU A 625 -40.11 9.15 -12.77
C GLU A 625 -40.29 10.46 -13.59
N ASN A 626 -39.75 11.59 -13.13
CA ASN A 626 -39.86 12.91 -13.76
C ASN A 626 -38.61 13.33 -14.57
N ALA A 627 -37.47 12.66 -14.41
CA ALA A 627 -36.21 13.01 -15.07
C ALA A 627 -36.25 12.78 -16.59
N ALA A 628 -35.44 13.52 -17.35
CA ALA A 628 -35.44 13.44 -18.81
C ALA A 628 -34.98 12.06 -19.33
N ILE A 629 -33.95 11.52 -18.67
CA ILE A 629 -33.42 10.17 -18.87
C ILE A 629 -34.03 9.27 -17.78
N GLN A 630 -34.67 8.18 -18.20
CA GLN A 630 -35.28 7.18 -17.30
C GLN A 630 -34.38 5.96 -17.09
N GLY A 631 -33.41 5.74 -17.97
CA GLY A 631 -32.34 4.77 -17.76
C GLY A 631 -31.28 4.79 -18.86
N MET A 632 -30.20 4.06 -18.62
CA MET A 632 -29.10 3.86 -19.56
C MET A 632 -28.71 2.38 -19.58
N ALA A 633 -28.44 1.85 -20.78
CA ALA A 633 -27.85 0.52 -20.94
C ALA A 633 -26.49 0.63 -21.64
N ILE A 634 -25.50 -0.17 -21.20
CA ILE A 634 -24.14 -0.16 -21.73
C ILE A 634 -23.73 -1.57 -22.15
N SER A 635 -23.20 -1.70 -23.37
CA SER A 635 -22.75 -2.98 -23.94
C SER A 635 -21.47 -2.76 -24.76
N MET A 636 -20.79 -3.84 -25.15
CA MET A 636 -19.61 -3.78 -26.02
C MET A 636 -19.55 -4.96 -27.00
N ASP A 637 -18.82 -4.80 -28.08
CA ASP A 637 -18.22 -5.92 -28.81
C ASP A 637 -16.70 -5.75 -28.91
N ALA A 638 -15.98 -6.67 -29.57
CA ALA A 638 -14.52 -6.62 -29.69
C ALA A 638 -13.96 -5.41 -30.49
N SER A 639 -14.79 -4.43 -30.87
CA SER A 639 -14.39 -3.22 -31.60
C SER A 639 -15.16 -1.94 -31.21
N ASN A 640 -16.29 -2.02 -30.50
CA ASN A 640 -17.13 -0.86 -30.17
C ASN A 640 -17.68 -0.91 -28.74
N LEU A 641 -17.73 0.26 -28.10
CA LEU A 641 -18.62 0.55 -26.98
C LEU A 641 -20.00 0.96 -27.52
N TYR A 642 -21.06 0.48 -26.88
CA TYR A 642 -22.46 0.80 -27.15
C TYR A 642 -23.11 1.41 -25.92
N VAL A 643 -23.88 2.48 -26.11
CA VAL A 643 -24.67 3.12 -25.05
C VAL A 643 -26.08 3.37 -25.56
N GLN A 644 -27.08 3.04 -24.76
CA GLN A 644 -28.49 3.35 -25.01
C GLN A 644 -29.02 4.21 -23.87
N LEU A 645 -29.95 5.11 -24.20
CA LEU A 645 -30.68 5.93 -23.25
C LEU A 645 -32.18 5.72 -23.49
N ASP A 646 -32.92 5.38 -22.44
CA ASP A 646 -34.38 5.47 -22.46
C ASP A 646 -34.83 6.79 -21.83
N LEU A 647 -35.81 7.42 -22.47
CA LEU A 647 -36.27 8.76 -22.14
C LEU A 647 -37.72 8.76 -21.71
N GLN A 648 -38.08 9.67 -20.81
CA GLN A 648 -39.45 9.72 -20.27
C GLN A 648 -40.54 9.86 -21.35
N ASN A 649 -40.20 10.49 -22.48
CA ASN A 649 -41.08 10.66 -23.63
C ASN A 649 -40.27 11.03 -24.89
N SER A 650 -40.96 11.12 -26.04
CA SER A 650 -40.34 11.43 -27.35
C SER A 650 -39.74 12.84 -27.48
N ASP A 651 -40.06 13.73 -26.55
CA ASP A 651 -39.79 15.17 -26.63
C ASP A 651 -38.67 15.57 -25.61
N ALA A 652 -38.27 14.66 -24.72
CA ALA A 652 -37.12 14.81 -23.82
C ALA A 652 -35.78 14.85 -24.61
N LEU A 653 -34.77 15.58 -24.11
CA LEU A 653 -33.50 15.80 -24.84
C LEU A 653 -33.68 16.33 -26.28
N GLU A 654 -34.78 17.05 -26.60
CA GLU A 654 -35.02 17.61 -27.94
C GLU A 654 -33.93 18.62 -28.38
N ASN A 655 -33.30 19.27 -27.39
CA ASN A 655 -32.22 20.23 -27.60
C ASN A 655 -30.82 19.59 -27.68
N GLY A 656 -30.73 18.25 -27.60
CA GLY A 656 -29.47 17.52 -27.56
C GLY A 656 -29.15 16.90 -26.19
N PHE A 657 -27.98 16.28 -26.12
CA PHE A 657 -27.41 15.67 -24.92
C PHE A 657 -25.89 15.60 -25.03
N ASP A 658 -25.24 15.47 -23.88
CA ASP A 658 -23.80 15.22 -23.76
C ASP A 658 -23.57 13.83 -23.17
N LEU A 659 -22.57 13.11 -23.69
CA LEU A 659 -21.99 11.93 -23.07
C LEU A 659 -20.52 12.22 -22.72
N TYR A 660 -20.18 12.17 -21.45
CA TYR A 660 -18.83 12.37 -20.92
C TYR A 660 -18.20 11.03 -20.53
N LEU A 661 -16.93 10.82 -20.87
CA LEU A 661 -16.17 9.60 -20.60
C LEU A 661 -14.88 9.90 -19.84
N ARG A 662 -14.66 9.29 -18.66
CA ARG A 662 -13.32 9.04 -18.12
C ARG A 662 -12.80 7.78 -18.82
N LEU A 663 -11.62 7.88 -19.40
CA LEU A 663 -10.86 6.76 -19.93
C LEU A 663 -9.56 6.68 -19.12
N PRO A 664 -8.96 5.50 -18.93
CA PRO A 664 -7.71 5.39 -18.20
C PRO A 664 -6.55 5.95 -19.02
N LYS A 665 -5.38 6.12 -18.39
CA LYS A 665 -4.11 6.52 -19.04
C LYS A 665 -4.14 7.86 -19.77
N MET A 666 -5.06 8.78 -19.42
CA MET A 666 -5.21 10.08 -20.09
C MET A 666 -4.45 11.21 -19.38
N ALA A 667 -3.63 11.96 -20.10
CA ALA A 667 -2.76 13.01 -19.54
C ALA A 667 -3.51 14.24 -18.95
N GLU A 668 -4.78 14.45 -19.29
CA GLU A 668 -5.64 15.49 -18.72
C GLU A 668 -7.10 15.04 -18.63
N TYR A 669 -7.74 15.35 -17.50
CA TYR A 669 -9.19 15.24 -17.28
C TYR A 669 -9.77 16.62 -16.93
N TYR A 670 -11.08 16.79 -17.12
CA TYR A 670 -11.80 18.03 -16.83
C TYR A 670 -13.20 17.74 -16.23
N PRO A 671 -13.62 18.45 -15.17
CA PRO A 671 -14.77 18.08 -14.36
C PRO A 671 -16.06 18.82 -14.74
N PHE A 672 -15.95 19.86 -15.59
CA PHE A 672 -17.01 20.84 -15.81
C PHE A 672 -17.68 20.62 -17.16
N ILE A 673 -19.01 20.73 -17.15
CA ILE A 673 -19.88 20.64 -18.32
C ILE A 673 -19.50 21.72 -19.32
N MET A 674 -19.53 21.41 -20.62
CA MET A 674 -19.18 22.35 -21.68
C MET A 674 -20.30 23.38 -21.92
N ASN A 675 -20.49 24.32 -21.00
CA ASN A 675 -21.48 25.39 -21.00
C ASN A 675 -20.82 26.81 -21.15
N ASP A 676 -21.57 27.89 -20.91
CA ASP A 676 -21.11 29.29 -21.05
C ASP A 676 -20.44 29.86 -19.77
N ASP A 677 -20.60 29.22 -18.60
CA ASP A 677 -20.04 29.65 -17.31
C ASP A 677 -18.77 28.87 -16.89
N GLY A 678 -18.64 27.60 -17.29
CA GLY A 678 -17.54 26.71 -16.96
C GLY A 678 -17.53 26.23 -15.50
N THR A 679 -18.68 26.23 -14.81
CA THR A 679 -18.76 25.96 -13.37
C THR A 679 -19.65 24.79 -12.96
N ASP A 680 -20.60 24.37 -13.80
CA ASP A 680 -21.44 23.20 -13.51
C ASP A 680 -20.64 21.89 -13.65
N GLN A 681 -20.76 20.99 -12.67
CA GLN A 681 -19.97 19.75 -12.59
C GLN A 681 -20.64 18.56 -13.31
N ILE A 682 -19.82 17.72 -13.94
CA ILE A 682 -20.24 16.45 -14.58
C ILE A 682 -20.46 15.33 -13.53
N GLY A 683 -19.86 15.46 -12.34
CA GLY A 683 -19.79 14.40 -11.34
C GLY A 683 -18.73 13.33 -11.62
N ILE A 684 -17.89 13.51 -12.65
CA ILE A 684 -16.60 12.82 -12.84
C ILE A 684 -15.59 13.78 -13.49
N ALA A 685 -14.30 13.49 -13.34
CA ALA A 685 -13.25 14.10 -14.16
C ALA A 685 -13.18 13.37 -15.52
N ALA A 686 -13.77 13.95 -16.56
CA ALA A 686 -13.89 13.33 -17.88
C ALA A 686 -12.73 13.71 -18.82
N SER A 687 -12.33 12.79 -19.69
CA SER A 687 -11.28 12.99 -20.72
C SER A 687 -11.86 13.35 -22.09
N HIS A 688 -13.06 12.84 -22.37
CA HIS A 688 -13.76 12.94 -23.66
C HIS A 688 -15.21 13.41 -23.46
N LEU A 689 -15.72 14.14 -24.44
CA LEU A 689 -17.12 14.56 -24.54
C LEU A 689 -17.64 14.28 -25.96
N LEU A 690 -18.72 13.52 -26.07
CA LEU A 690 -19.50 13.32 -27.29
C LEU A 690 -20.83 14.08 -27.16
N ARG A 691 -21.05 15.11 -27.97
CA ARG A 691 -22.20 16.02 -27.89
C ARG A 691 -23.07 15.91 -29.13
N PHE A 692 -24.34 15.56 -28.94
CA PHE A 692 -25.37 15.64 -29.99
C PHE A 692 -26.23 16.89 -29.78
N SER A 693 -26.38 17.73 -30.80
CA SER A 693 -27.25 18.91 -30.77
C SER A 693 -28.06 19.06 -32.07
N PRO A 694 -29.00 20.02 -32.18
CA PRO A 694 -29.73 20.32 -33.41
C PRO A 694 -28.83 20.71 -34.61
N GLU A 695 -27.57 21.10 -34.35
CA GLU A 695 -26.54 21.36 -35.35
C GLU A 695 -25.87 20.09 -35.89
N GLY A 696 -25.89 18.99 -35.12
CA GLY A 696 -25.32 17.69 -35.47
C GLY A 696 -24.56 17.02 -34.31
N GLN A 697 -23.74 16.03 -34.65
CA GLN A 697 -22.75 15.47 -33.72
C GLN A 697 -21.49 16.34 -33.66
N SER A 698 -20.90 16.40 -32.48
CA SER A 698 -19.59 16.99 -32.20
C SER A 698 -18.86 16.15 -31.15
N SER A 699 -17.54 16.26 -31.11
CA SER A 699 -16.71 15.56 -30.13
C SER A 699 -15.57 16.44 -29.66
N TYR A 700 -15.16 16.22 -28.41
CA TYR A 700 -14.15 17.03 -27.71
C TYR A 700 -13.26 16.13 -26.85
N ILE A 701 -12.02 16.59 -26.63
CA ILE A 701 -11.06 16.05 -25.66
C ILE A 701 -10.56 17.18 -24.76
N VAL A 702 -9.95 16.86 -23.63
CA VAL A 702 -9.29 17.86 -22.78
C VAL A 702 -7.90 18.18 -23.34
N GLU A 703 -7.60 19.47 -23.55
CA GLU A 703 -6.21 19.94 -23.67
C GLU A 703 -6.09 21.30 -22.96
N ASN A 704 -5.06 21.46 -22.12
CA ASN A 704 -4.82 22.67 -21.34
C ASN A 704 -6.07 23.06 -20.53
N GLU A 705 -6.54 22.14 -19.69
CA GLU A 705 -7.64 22.30 -18.72
C GLU A 705 -8.95 22.82 -19.35
N THR A 706 -9.23 22.47 -20.61
CA THR A 706 -10.45 22.91 -21.32
C THR A 706 -10.81 22.00 -22.49
N TRP A 707 -12.11 21.87 -22.76
CA TRP A 707 -12.64 21.14 -23.92
C TRP A 707 -12.15 21.71 -25.26
N LYS A 708 -11.42 20.91 -26.04
CA LYS A 708 -11.01 21.18 -27.42
C LYS A 708 -11.76 20.27 -28.39
N ALA A 709 -12.20 20.82 -29.51
CA ALA A 709 -12.89 20.03 -30.53
C ALA A 709 -11.95 18.98 -31.15
N SER A 710 -12.35 17.72 -31.09
CA SER A 710 -11.61 16.57 -31.60
C SER A 710 -12.20 16.07 -32.93
N ASN A 711 -11.75 14.89 -33.41
CA ASN A 711 -12.31 14.23 -34.59
C ASN A 711 -12.80 12.80 -34.27
N VAL A 712 -13.07 12.51 -32.98
CA VAL A 712 -13.56 11.20 -32.50
C VAL A 712 -14.88 10.90 -33.21
N THR A 713 -14.90 9.80 -33.96
CA THR A 713 -16.05 9.41 -34.80
C THR A 713 -16.96 8.44 -34.05
N TRP A 714 -18.25 8.71 -34.04
CA TRP A 714 -19.26 7.89 -33.35
C TRP A 714 -20.58 7.92 -34.13
N ASN A 715 -21.43 6.94 -33.92
CA ASN A 715 -22.77 6.88 -34.51
C ASN A 715 -23.82 7.19 -33.43
N VAL A 716 -24.94 7.78 -33.84
CA VAL A 716 -26.13 7.95 -32.99
C VAL A 716 -27.39 7.74 -33.82
N ALA A 717 -28.37 7.07 -33.22
CA ALA A 717 -29.72 6.94 -33.75
C ALA A 717 -30.75 7.24 -32.65
N ARG A 718 -31.92 7.76 -33.04
CA ARG A 718 -33.02 8.09 -32.12
C ARG A 718 -34.36 7.76 -32.74
N GLN A 719 -35.18 6.97 -32.04
CA GLN A 719 -36.56 6.70 -32.44
C GLN A 719 -37.49 6.64 -31.22
N GLY A 720 -38.50 7.52 -31.20
CA GLY A 720 -39.41 7.61 -30.05
C GLY A 720 -38.69 8.13 -28.80
N SER A 721 -38.78 7.37 -27.71
CA SER A 721 -38.08 7.62 -26.44
C SER A 721 -36.67 7.04 -26.39
N THR A 722 -36.21 6.32 -27.40
CA THR A 722 -34.92 5.61 -27.35
C THR A 722 -33.85 6.35 -28.15
N ILE A 723 -32.66 6.49 -27.56
CA ILE A 723 -31.42 6.87 -28.25
C ILE A 723 -30.43 5.70 -28.14
N GLU A 724 -29.73 5.39 -29.23
CA GLU A 724 -28.63 4.41 -29.26
C GLU A 724 -27.38 5.04 -29.85
N LEU A 725 -26.21 4.64 -29.35
CA LEU A 725 -24.89 5.10 -29.74
C LEU A 725 -23.96 3.92 -30.04
N SER A 726 -22.98 4.14 -30.93
CA SER A 726 -21.78 3.29 -31.00
C SER A 726 -20.51 4.11 -31.19
N ILE A 727 -19.48 3.73 -30.45
CA ILE A 727 -18.21 4.42 -30.33
C ILE A 727 -17.10 3.37 -30.55
N PRO A 728 -16.38 3.38 -31.69
CA PRO A 728 -15.31 2.42 -31.92
C PRO A 728 -14.14 2.68 -30.97
N PHE A 729 -13.55 1.63 -30.39
CA PHE A 729 -12.43 1.78 -29.45
C PHE A 729 -11.20 2.43 -30.11
N ASP A 730 -10.99 2.25 -31.41
CA ASP A 730 -9.91 2.91 -32.18
C ASP A 730 -10.04 4.44 -32.30
N GLN A 731 -11.15 5.01 -31.80
CA GLN A 731 -11.38 6.45 -31.69
C GLN A 731 -11.15 7.00 -30.27
N LEU A 732 -10.94 6.15 -29.27
CA LEU A 732 -10.89 6.54 -27.85
C LEU A 732 -9.48 6.60 -27.26
N GLY A 733 -8.48 6.00 -27.91
CA GLY A 733 -7.08 6.04 -27.47
C GLY A 733 -6.46 4.65 -27.41
N GLU A 734 -5.49 4.48 -26.52
CA GLU A 734 -4.84 3.19 -26.25
C GLU A 734 -5.53 2.54 -25.04
N LEU A 735 -6.66 1.87 -25.33
CA LEU A 735 -7.45 1.08 -24.38
C LEU A 735 -7.07 -0.41 -24.49
N GLU A 736 -7.13 -1.13 -23.37
CA GLU A 736 -6.84 -2.56 -23.30
C GLU A 736 -7.99 -3.41 -22.72
N THR A 737 -7.84 -4.75 -22.81
CA THR A 737 -8.70 -5.69 -22.09
C THR A 737 -8.43 -5.61 -20.59
N GLY A 738 -9.46 -5.38 -19.78
CA GLY A 738 -9.37 -5.18 -18.33
C GLY A 738 -9.30 -3.71 -17.87
N ASP A 739 -9.50 -2.76 -18.79
CA ASP A 739 -9.56 -1.33 -18.48
C ASP A 739 -11.01 -0.89 -18.18
N ALA A 740 -11.18 0.12 -17.32
CA ALA A 740 -12.49 0.65 -16.90
C ALA A 740 -12.84 1.95 -17.65
N ILE A 741 -14.09 2.10 -18.10
CA ILE A 741 -14.62 3.36 -18.67
C ILE A 741 -15.75 3.89 -17.79
N LEU A 742 -15.57 5.09 -17.21
CA LEU A 742 -16.63 5.75 -16.42
C LEU A 742 -17.43 6.73 -17.28
N ILE A 743 -18.75 6.65 -17.19
CA ILE A 743 -19.71 7.29 -18.10
C ILE A 743 -20.72 8.14 -17.32
N LYS A 744 -20.90 9.38 -17.75
CA LYS A 744 -21.99 10.29 -17.31
C LYS A 744 -22.67 10.88 -18.55
N THR A 745 -24.00 10.89 -18.57
CA THR A 745 -24.84 11.60 -19.55
C THR A 745 -25.40 12.87 -18.92
N VAL A 746 -25.55 13.95 -19.69
CA VAL A 746 -26.09 15.24 -19.21
C VAL A 746 -27.13 15.81 -20.19
N ASP A 747 -28.23 16.39 -19.67
CA ASP A 747 -29.08 17.34 -20.40
C ASP A 747 -28.50 18.76 -20.24
N PRO A 748 -27.77 19.30 -21.24
CA PRO A 748 -27.12 20.62 -21.13
C PRO A 748 -28.12 21.79 -21.16
N SER A 749 -29.44 21.55 -21.27
CA SER A 749 -30.47 22.59 -21.24
C SER A 749 -31.05 22.85 -19.84
N ILE A 750 -30.89 21.90 -18.91
CA ILE A 750 -31.29 22.03 -17.49
C ILE A 750 -30.20 21.65 -16.49
N VAL A 751 -29.05 21.12 -16.95
CA VAL A 751 -27.93 20.66 -16.12
C VAL A 751 -28.34 19.47 -15.23
N ASP A 752 -29.11 18.55 -15.81
CA ASP A 752 -29.49 17.26 -15.19
C ASP A 752 -28.47 16.19 -15.60
N VAL A 753 -27.97 15.43 -14.64
CA VAL A 753 -26.81 14.53 -14.77
C VAL A 753 -27.24 13.10 -14.44
N PHE A 754 -26.86 12.12 -15.27
CA PHE A 754 -27.24 10.72 -15.11
C PHE A 754 -26.07 9.74 -15.34
N PRO A 755 -25.85 8.72 -14.48
CA PRO A 755 -26.53 8.50 -13.20
C PRO A 755 -26.28 9.65 -12.21
N GLN A 756 -27.08 9.78 -11.16
CA GLN A 756 -26.96 10.89 -10.22
C GLN A 756 -25.83 10.63 -9.21
N ASP A 757 -25.92 9.54 -8.45
CA ASP A 757 -25.10 9.29 -7.27
C ASP A 757 -23.61 9.00 -7.60
N GLY A 758 -23.33 8.38 -8.75
CA GLY A 758 -21.98 8.06 -9.25
C GLY A 758 -21.97 7.95 -10.78
N PRO A 759 -20.82 7.73 -11.46
CA PRO A 759 -20.80 7.31 -12.85
C PRO A 759 -21.44 5.93 -13.04
N ALA A 760 -21.77 5.60 -14.29
CA ALA A 760 -21.87 4.21 -14.72
C ALA A 760 -20.47 3.72 -15.13
N GLU A 761 -20.12 2.49 -14.81
CA GLU A 761 -18.86 1.86 -15.22
C GLU A 761 -19.09 0.79 -16.29
N VAL A 762 -18.06 0.55 -17.10
CA VAL A 762 -17.93 -0.67 -17.90
C VAL A 762 -16.47 -1.12 -18.00
N ASN A 763 -16.20 -2.35 -17.59
CA ASN A 763 -14.88 -3.00 -17.68
C ASN A 763 -14.74 -3.78 -18.99
N LEU A 764 -13.63 -3.59 -19.71
CA LEU A 764 -13.43 -4.10 -21.07
C LEU A 764 -13.09 -5.60 -21.10
N LEU A 765 -14.13 -6.46 -21.19
CA LEU A 765 -14.05 -7.92 -21.08
C LEU A 765 -13.07 -8.62 -22.05
N GLN A 766 -13.12 -8.28 -23.34
CA GLN A 766 -12.13 -8.71 -24.35
C GLN A 766 -12.22 -7.84 -25.61
N ILE A 767 -11.16 -7.09 -25.92
CA ILE A 767 -11.08 -6.28 -27.14
C ILE A 767 -9.95 -6.75 -28.06
N GLY A 768 -10.11 -6.50 -29.37
CA GLY A 768 -9.18 -7.00 -30.39
C GLY A 768 -9.40 -8.47 -30.76
N ALA A 769 -8.43 -9.06 -31.47
CA ALA A 769 -8.54 -10.42 -32.01
C ALA A 769 -7.45 -11.35 -31.44
N TYR A 770 -7.87 -12.50 -30.90
CA TYR A 770 -7.00 -13.53 -30.33
C TYR A 770 -7.04 -14.83 -31.17
N THR A 771 -5.90 -15.51 -31.23
CA THR A 771 -5.72 -16.83 -31.84
C THR A 771 -5.83 -17.88 -30.74
N SER A 772 -6.82 -18.78 -30.83
CA SER A 772 -6.97 -19.87 -29.87
C SER A 772 -5.95 -20.98 -30.14
N VAL A 773 -5.25 -21.42 -29.09
CA VAL A 773 -4.27 -22.50 -29.12
C VAL A 773 -4.96 -23.83 -28.84
N LEU A 774 -5.56 -23.96 -27.65
CA LEU A 774 -6.21 -25.17 -27.18
C LEU A 774 -7.38 -24.83 -26.25
N THR A 775 -8.29 -25.78 -26.09
CA THR A 775 -9.33 -25.77 -25.06
C THR A 775 -9.41 -27.18 -24.47
N ILE A 776 -9.34 -27.27 -23.14
CA ILE A 776 -9.66 -28.47 -22.36
C ILE A 776 -11.08 -28.28 -21.80
N GLN A 777 -11.91 -29.30 -21.98
CA GLN A 777 -13.15 -29.47 -21.23
C GLN A 777 -12.84 -30.46 -20.11
N ASP A 778 -12.95 -29.98 -18.87
CA ASP A 778 -12.80 -30.78 -17.67
C ASP A 778 -14.04 -31.67 -17.45
N PRO A 779 -14.00 -32.59 -16.47
CA PRO A 779 -15.16 -33.39 -16.09
C PRO A 779 -16.13 -32.52 -15.28
N GLN A 780 -16.70 -33.00 -14.16
CA GLN A 780 -17.55 -32.18 -13.29
C GLN A 780 -17.69 -32.86 -11.93
N GLY A 781 -17.32 -32.17 -10.87
CA GLY A 781 -17.40 -32.62 -9.49
C GLY A 781 -16.33 -33.63 -9.11
N ASP A 782 -15.14 -33.53 -9.72
CA ASP A 782 -13.91 -34.21 -9.29
C ASP A 782 -12.90 -33.27 -8.58
N ASP A 783 -13.40 -32.09 -8.15
CA ASP A 783 -12.84 -31.05 -7.27
C ASP A 783 -12.56 -31.51 -5.82
N HIS A 784 -12.08 -32.74 -5.70
CA HIS A 784 -11.77 -33.48 -4.49
C HIS A 784 -10.35 -34.07 -4.49
N GLY A 785 -9.47 -33.51 -5.33
CA GLY A 785 -8.06 -33.84 -5.45
C GLY A 785 -7.81 -35.35 -5.65
N PRO A 786 -7.09 -36.04 -4.75
CA PRO A 786 -6.85 -37.48 -4.81
C PRO A 786 -8.10 -38.32 -4.41
N GLY A 787 -9.30 -37.94 -4.85
CA GLY A 787 -10.56 -38.67 -4.65
C GLY A 787 -11.07 -38.71 -3.21
N THR A 788 -10.59 -37.82 -2.34
CA THR A 788 -10.85 -37.89 -0.89
C THR A 788 -11.12 -36.55 -0.23
N TYR A 789 -10.83 -35.42 -0.88
CA TYR A 789 -10.93 -34.11 -0.22
C TYR A 789 -12.37 -33.67 0.00
N THR A 790 -12.57 -32.89 1.06
CA THR A 790 -13.85 -32.23 1.36
C THR A 790 -13.60 -30.76 1.63
N TYR A 791 -14.52 -29.93 1.17
CA TYR A 791 -14.50 -28.48 1.36
C TYR A 791 -14.40 -28.08 2.84
N PRO A 792 -13.87 -26.87 3.14
CA PRO A 792 -13.96 -26.30 4.48
C PRO A 792 -15.43 -26.12 4.91
N THR A 793 -15.69 -26.02 6.21
CA THR A 793 -17.06 -26.06 6.75
C THR A 793 -17.74 -24.70 6.86
N ASP A 794 -17.09 -23.61 6.44
CA ASP A 794 -17.75 -22.29 6.37
C ASP A 794 -18.65 -22.19 5.13
N THR A 795 -19.68 -21.35 5.23
CA THR A 795 -20.67 -21.13 4.16
C THR A 795 -20.15 -20.37 2.96
N VAL A 796 -19.00 -19.70 3.03
CA VAL A 796 -18.40 -19.01 1.87
C VAL A 796 -17.88 -19.98 0.79
N PHE A 797 -17.56 -21.22 1.15
CA PHE A 797 -17.10 -22.24 0.22
C PHE A 797 -18.31 -22.96 -0.41
N GLU A 798 -18.99 -22.27 -1.32
CA GLU A 798 -20.15 -22.82 -2.04
C GLU A 798 -19.75 -24.03 -2.92
N PRO A 799 -20.61 -25.05 -3.10
CA PRO A 799 -20.29 -26.22 -3.91
C PRO A 799 -19.84 -25.85 -5.33
N GLN A 800 -18.84 -26.56 -5.84
CA GLN A 800 -18.26 -26.39 -7.18
C GLN A 800 -17.45 -25.07 -7.37
N VAL A 801 -17.13 -24.33 -6.30
CA VAL A 801 -16.28 -23.11 -6.36
C VAL A 801 -14.85 -23.35 -6.86
N PHE A 802 -14.36 -24.59 -6.76
CA PHE A 802 -13.05 -25.01 -7.28
C PHE A 802 -13.15 -25.90 -8.54
N ASP A 803 -14.37 -26.31 -8.92
CA ASP A 803 -14.68 -27.29 -9.97
C ASP A 803 -14.57 -26.64 -11.36
N ILE A 804 -13.50 -26.98 -12.07
CA ILE A 804 -13.17 -26.44 -13.38
C ILE A 804 -14.15 -26.97 -14.42
N ASN A 805 -14.67 -26.09 -15.26
CA ASN A 805 -15.47 -26.43 -16.44
C ASN A 805 -14.60 -26.44 -17.70
N THR A 806 -13.87 -25.35 -17.95
CA THR A 806 -12.98 -25.27 -19.12
C THR A 806 -11.71 -24.50 -18.82
N PHE A 807 -10.61 -24.97 -19.40
CA PHE A 807 -9.36 -24.21 -19.53
C PHE A 807 -9.08 -23.92 -21.01
N GLN A 808 -8.81 -22.66 -21.37
CA GLN A 808 -8.50 -22.26 -22.74
C GLN A 808 -7.23 -21.41 -22.79
N VAL A 809 -6.39 -21.65 -23.80
CA VAL A 809 -5.21 -20.84 -24.08
C VAL A 809 -5.42 -20.10 -25.39
N SER A 810 -5.19 -18.78 -25.42
CA SER A 810 -5.20 -17.98 -26.65
C SER A 810 -4.13 -16.89 -26.61
N TYR A 811 -3.78 -16.31 -27.75
CA TYR A 811 -2.76 -15.25 -27.82
C TYR A 811 -3.03 -14.21 -28.91
N ASN A 812 -2.39 -13.05 -28.79
CA ASN A 812 -2.15 -12.13 -29.90
C ASN A 812 -0.65 -11.76 -29.97
N ASP A 813 -0.30 -10.67 -30.66
CA ASP A 813 1.09 -10.23 -30.80
C ASP A 813 1.69 -9.69 -29.48
N THR A 814 0.84 -9.29 -28.52
CA THR A 814 1.22 -8.64 -27.24
C THR A 814 1.03 -9.53 -26.01
N TYR A 815 -0.03 -10.36 -25.95
CA TYR A 815 -0.45 -11.10 -24.77
C TYR A 815 -0.75 -12.59 -25.05
N VAL A 816 -0.59 -13.40 -24.01
CA VAL A 816 -1.17 -14.75 -23.89
C VAL A 816 -2.27 -14.69 -22.81
N LEU A 817 -3.41 -15.31 -23.09
CA LEU A 817 -4.52 -15.47 -22.15
C LEU A 817 -4.61 -16.92 -21.70
N PHE A 818 -4.67 -17.12 -20.38
CA PHE A 818 -5.09 -18.37 -19.77
C PHE A 818 -6.48 -18.18 -19.15
N ASP A 819 -7.48 -18.76 -19.79
CA ASP A 819 -8.88 -18.65 -19.42
C ASP A 819 -9.27 -19.88 -18.57
N PHE A 820 -9.64 -19.68 -17.31
CA PHE A 820 -10.35 -20.66 -16.49
C PHE A 820 -11.84 -20.30 -16.43
N THR A 821 -12.73 -21.29 -16.55
CA THR A 821 -14.17 -21.13 -16.27
C THR A 821 -14.59 -22.21 -15.28
N PHE A 822 -15.44 -21.87 -14.31
CA PHE A 822 -15.86 -22.74 -13.20
C PHE A 822 -17.34 -23.14 -13.26
N PHE A 823 -17.69 -24.26 -12.64
CA PHE A 823 -19.10 -24.67 -12.48
C PHE A 823 -19.80 -23.93 -11.32
N GLY A 824 -19.11 -23.68 -10.21
CA GLY A 824 -19.58 -22.85 -9.11
C GLY A 824 -19.31 -21.35 -9.33
N PRO A 825 -19.91 -20.48 -8.50
CA PRO A 825 -19.77 -19.03 -8.60
C PRO A 825 -18.36 -18.58 -8.16
N ILE A 826 -17.79 -17.58 -8.83
CA ILE A 826 -16.63 -16.86 -8.30
C ILE A 826 -17.15 -15.78 -7.35
N THR A 827 -16.63 -15.74 -6.13
CA THR A 827 -17.08 -14.81 -5.09
C THR A 827 -15.89 -14.12 -4.40
N ASN A 828 -16.15 -12.92 -3.88
CA ASN A 828 -15.15 -12.08 -3.21
C ASN A 828 -15.45 -11.82 -1.71
N PRO A 829 -15.72 -12.83 -0.87
CA PRO A 829 -16.10 -12.65 0.55
C PRO A 829 -15.03 -12.00 1.45
N TRP A 830 -13.80 -11.80 0.96
CA TRP A 830 -12.69 -11.19 1.71
C TRP A 830 -12.17 -9.89 1.11
N GLY A 831 -12.83 -9.33 0.09
CA GLY A 831 -12.51 -7.98 -0.42
C GLY A 831 -11.14 -7.88 -1.13
N SER A 832 -10.76 -8.88 -1.93
CA SER A 832 -9.66 -8.75 -2.88
C SER A 832 -10.00 -7.67 -3.92
N SER A 833 -9.07 -6.75 -4.20
CA SER A 833 -9.24 -5.67 -5.19
C SER A 833 -9.50 -6.20 -6.61
N ILE A 834 -8.89 -7.33 -6.98
CA ILE A 834 -9.12 -8.01 -8.26
C ILE A 834 -10.36 -8.93 -8.28
N ASN A 835 -11.23 -8.83 -7.27
CA ASN A 835 -12.45 -9.64 -7.12
C ASN A 835 -12.25 -11.18 -7.02
N LEU A 836 -11.08 -11.62 -6.58
CA LEU A 836 -10.72 -13.04 -6.44
C LEU A 836 -10.34 -13.39 -4.99
N SER A 837 -11.28 -13.90 -4.18
CA SER A 837 -10.95 -14.30 -2.79
C SER A 837 -10.56 -15.77 -2.63
N LEU A 838 -11.33 -16.71 -3.20
CA LEU A 838 -11.34 -18.10 -2.72
C LEU A 838 -10.37 -19.03 -3.43
N GLN A 839 -10.17 -18.83 -4.74
CA GLN A 839 -9.35 -19.67 -5.61
C GLN A 839 -7.92 -19.15 -5.74
N THR A 840 -6.98 -20.08 -5.82
CA THR A 840 -5.64 -19.86 -6.35
C THR A 840 -5.49 -20.70 -7.60
N MET A 841 -5.02 -20.12 -8.70
CA MET A 841 -4.73 -20.83 -9.95
C MET A 841 -3.25 -20.77 -10.26
N ASP A 842 -2.65 -21.91 -10.57
CA ASP A 842 -1.30 -21.95 -11.15
C ASP A 842 -1.41 -22.40 -12.62
N VAL A 843 -0.65 -21.76 -13.52
CA VAL A 843 -0.43 -22.23 -14.89
C VAL A 843 1.07 -22.39 -15.14
N TYR A 844 1.53 -23.64 -15.21
CA TYR A 844 2.90 -24.03 -15.51
C TYR A 844 3.05 -24.24 -17.02
N VAL A 845 4.05 -23.58 -17.62
CA VAL A 845 4.32 -23.60 -19.07
C VAL A 845 5.74 -24.11 -19.32
N ASP A 846 5.84 -25.20 -20.07
CA ASP A 846 7.06 -25.76 -20.64
C ASP A 846 7.16 -25.29 -22.09
N THR A 847 8.20 -24.51 -22.42
CA THR A 847 8.33 -23.84 -23.72
C THR A 847 9.13 -24.64 -24.75
N ASP A 848 9.90 -25.66 -24.34
CA ASP A 848 10.60 -26.59 -25.22
C ASP A 848 10.39 -28.09 -24.90
N PRO A 849 9.13 -28.55 -24.82
CA PRO A 849 8.76 -29.82 -24.19
C PRO A 849 9.44 -31.05 -24.78
N GLY A 850 10.01 -31.87 -23.90
CA GLY A 850 10.86 -33.01 -24.25
C GLY A 850 12.36 -32.70 -24.22
N ALA A 851 12.78 -31.45 -24.00
CA ALA A 851 14.17 -31.10 -23.76
C ALA A 851 14.64 -31.45 -22.33
N GLY A 852 13.74 -31.42 -21.34
CA GLY A 852 14.07 -31.64 -19.92
C GLY A 852 14.75 -30.44 -19.26
N THR A 853 14.42 -29.24 -19.74
CA THR A 853 14.78 -27.91 -19.24
C THR A 853 13.79 -27.48 -18.14
N GLY A 854 13.84 -26.22 -17.68
CA GLY A 854 12.96 -25.72 -16.63
C GLY A 854 13.09 -26.43 -15.27
N SER A 855 12.08 -26.26 -14.40
CA SER A 855 11.97 -27.02 -13.14
C SER A 855 10.87 -28.08 -13.22
N ARG A 856 11.04 -29.17 -12.46
CA ARG A 856 10.07 -30.29 -12.39
C ARG A 856 9.32 -30.37 -11.08
N VAL A 857 9.59 -29.48 -10.13
CA VAL A 857 8.84 -29.35 -8.87
C VAL A 857 7.87 -28.18 -9.01
N LEU A 858 6.60 -28.38 -8.65
CA LEU A 858 5.60 -27.29 -8.65
C LEU A 858 5.83 -26.36 -7.44
N LEU A 859 5.17 -25.19 -7.42
CA LEU A 859 5.43 -24.15 -6.41
C LEU A 859 5.29 -24.65 -4.96
N PRO A 860 5.98 -24.03 -3.98
CA PRO A 860 6.02 -24.52 -2.60
C PRO A 860 4.64 -24.79 -1.99
N GLY A 861 4.51 -25.98 -1.40
CA GLY A 861 3.29 -26.49 -0.80
C GLY A 861 2.27 -27.13 -1.75
N ARG A 862 2.44 -27.05 -3.09
CA ARG A 862 1.61 -27.81 -4.06
C ARG A 862 1.85 -29.32 -3.94
N ASN A 863 3.06 -29.73 -3.54
CA ASN A 863 3.49 -31.12 -3.32
C ASN A 863 3.23 -32.05 -4.53
N LEU A 864 3.57 -31.55 -5.72
CA LEU A 864 3.50 -32.26 -7.00
C LEU A 864 4.79 -32.04 -7.78
N GLY A 865 5.07 -32.93 -8.74
CA GLY A 865 6.09 -32.72 -9.76
C GLY A 865 5.58 -33.03 -11.17
N LEU A 866 6.33 -32.63 -12.19
CA LEU A 866 6.03 -32.94 -13.59
C LEU A 866 6.64 -34.30 -14.01
N GLU A 867 6.07 -34.99 -15.00
CA GLU A 867 6.63 -36.25 -15.53
C GLU A 867 8.05 -36.11 -16.17
N GLU A 868 8.71 -37.23 -16.47
CA GLU A 868 10.06 -37.23 -17.06
C GLU A 868 10.03 -36.76 -18.53
N GLY A 869 10.73 -35.67 -18.83
CA GLY A 869 10.83 -35.07 -20.16
C GLY A 869 10.22 -33.66 -20.25
N TYR A 870 9.35 -33.32 -19.31
CA TYR A 870 8.83 -31.95 -19.12
C TYR A 870 9.62 -31.19 -18.06
N GLY A 871 9.48 -29.86 -18.07
CA GLY A 871 9.83 -28.96 -16.98
C GLY A 871 9.34 -27.54 -17.28
N TRP A 872 8.80 -26.84 -16.29
CA TRP A 872 8.23 -25.50 -16.51
C TRP A 872 9.35 -24.45 -16.59
N ASP A 873 9.30 -23.61 -17.62
CA ASP A 873 10.17 -22.43 -17.76
C ASP A 873 9.51 -21.19 -17.16
N ILE A 874 8.17 -21.12 -17.23
CA ILE A 874 7.35 -20.03 -16.70
C ILE A 874 6.19 -20.64 -15.89
N ALA A 875 5.89 -20.07 -14.73
CA ALA A 875 4.68 -20.32 -13.97
C ALA A 875 3.95 -19.00 -13.71
N ALA A 876 2.68 -18.90 -14.12
CA ALA A 876 1.80 -17.81 -13.72
C ALA A 876 1.00 -18.24 -12.49
N TRP A 877 1.18 -17.55 -11.37
CA TRP A 877 0.50 -17.81 -10.11
C TRP A 877 -0.50 -16.69 -9.83
N ALA A 878 -1.79 -17.02 -9.91
CA ALA A 878 -2.90 -16.09 -9.74
C ALA A 878 -3.64 -16.33 -8.41
N GLU A 879 -3.63 -15.33 -7.54
CA GLU A 879 -4.36 -15.27 -6.28
C GLU A 879 -4.74 -13.82 -5.95
N GLY A 880 -5.56 -13.60 -4.91
CA GLY A 880 -6.29 -12.33 -4.71
C GLY A 880 -5.50 -11.10 -4.29
N TRP A 881 -4.21 -11.22 -3.92
CA TRP A 881 -3.42 -10.14 -3.33
C TRP A 881 -1.98 -10.08 -3.84
N TYR A 882 -1.28 -11.22 -3.94
CA TYR A 882 0.13 -11.29 -4.37
C TYR A 882 0.30 -12.29 -5.53
N PRO A 883 -0.23 -11.98 -6.72
CA PRO A 883 -0.02 -12.78 -7.92
C PRO A 883 1.40 -12.55 -8.49
N GLU A 884 2.02 -13.60 -9.05
CA GLU A 884 3.40 -13.53 -9.57
C GLU A 884 3.55 -14.23 -10.93
N ILE A 885 4.46 -13.70 -11.77
CA ILE A 885 5.05 -14.42 -12.90
C ILE A 885 6.42 -14.92 -12.47
N LEU A 886 6.59 -16.24 -12.48
CA LEU A 886 7.75 -16.94 -11.94
C LEU A 886 8.51 -17.68 -13.04
N SER A 887 9.83 -17.78 -12.89
CA SER A 887 10.73 -18.65 -13.68
C SER A 887 11.64 -19.44 -12.73
N PRO A 888 12.18 -20.61 -13.11
CA PRO A 888 13.06 -21.37 -12.23
C PRO A 888 14.50 -20.87 -12.31
N ASP A 889 15.17 -20.76 -11.16
CA ASP A 889 16.60 -20.43 -11.11
C ASP A 889 17.45 -21.50 -11.86
N PRO A 890 18.36 -21.11 -12.77
CA PRO A 890 19.12 -22.07 -13.58
C PRO A 890 20.14 -22.94 -12.83
N GLU A 891 20.47 -22.66 -11.57
CA GLU A 891 21.41 -23.47 -10.76
C GLU A 891 20.71 -24.29 -9.66
N THR A 892 19.63 -23.79 -9.07
CA THR A 892 18.89 -24.41 -7.95
C THR A 892 17.55 -25.03 -8.38
N GLY A 893 16.85 -24.44 -9.35
CA GLY A 893 15.51 -24.83 -9.77
C GLY A 893 14.36 -24.26 -8.91
N GLU A 894 14.66 -23.38 -7.95
CA GLU A 894 13.68 -22.68 -7.12
C GLU A 894 12.96 -21.54 -7.89
N PRO A 895 11.73 -21.15 -7.52
CA PRO A 895 11.01 -20.08 -8.22
C PRO A 895 11.58 -18.69 -7.96
N MET A 896 11.84 -17.94 -9.03
CA MET A 896 12.22 -16.53 -9.05
C MET A 896 11.11 -15.68 -9.68
N ASN A 897 10.68 -14.61 -9.02
CA ASN A 897 9.78 -13.62 -9.62
C ASN A 897 10.51 -12.87 -10.75
N LEU A 898 9.84 -12.68 -11.89
CA LEU A 898 10.34 -11.93 -13.04
C LEU A 898 10.04 -10.43 -12.97
N ASN A 899 9.44 -9.95 -11.88
CA ASN A 899 9.00 -8.57 -11.65
C ASN A 899 8.24 -8.01 -12.86
N THR A 900 7.35 -8.85 -13.42
CA THR A 900 6.55 -8.56 -14.61
C THR A 900 5.08 -8.69 -14.24
N GLU A 901 4.32 -7.60 -14.38
CA GLU A 901 2.90 -7.58 -14.07
C GLU A 901 2.08 -8.41 -15.08
N PHE A 902 1.00 -9.02 -14.62
CA PHE A 902 -0.03 -9.59 -15.48
C PHE A 902 -1.43 -9.31 -14.89
N LYS A 903 -2.37 -8.86 -15.73
CA LYS A 903 -3.74 -8.60 -15.25
C LYS A 903 -4.50 -9.91 -15.05
N ILE A 904 -5.10 -10.06 -13.87
CA ILE A 904 -6.09 -11.12 -13.58
C ILE A 904 -7.47 -10.48 -13.70
N LEU A 905 -8.30 -11.00 -14.61
CA LEU A 905 -9.62 -10.45 -14.89
C LEU A 905 -10.70 -11.46 -14.48
N VAL A 906 -11.51 -11.10 -13.50
CA VAL A 906 -12.62 -11.93 -13.01
C VAL A 906 -13.93 -11.46 -13.64
N ASP A 907 -14.69 -12.40 -14.20
CA ASP A 907 -16.07 -12.22 -14.66
C ASP A 907 -16.97 -13.16 -13.84
N PRO A 908 -17.62 -12.66 -12.77
CA PRO A 908 -18.56 -13.44 -11.96
C PRO A 908 -19.87 -13.81 -12.69
N ALA A 909 -20.19 -13.18 -13.82
CA ALA A 909 -21.40 -13.47 -14.59
C ALA A 909 -21.23 -14.70 -15.50
N THR A 910 -20.01 -14.96 -15.98
CA THR A 910 -19.67 -16.18 -16.73
C THR A 910 -18.87 -17.22 -15.92
N ASN A 911 -18.61 -16.95 -14.62
CA ASN A 911 -17.73 -17.73 -13.73
C ASN A 911 -16.32 -17.91 -14.33
N LYS A 912 -15.75 -16.85 -14.91
CA LYS A 912 -14.46 -16.89 -15.62
C LYS A 912 -13.37 -16.11 -14.88
N VAL A 913 -12.15 -16.64 -14.88
CA VAL A 913 -10.90 -15.90 -14.59
C VAL A 913 -10.01 -15.92 -15.84
N THR A 914 -9.47 -14.77 -16.20
CA THR A 914 -8.52 -14.62 -17.33
C THR A 914 -7.17 -14.13 -16.80
N LEU A 915 -6.11 -14.92 -16.95
CA LEU A 915 -4.74 -14.49 -16.66
C LEU A 915 -4.14 -13.91 -17.96
N ARG A 916 -3.94 -12.59 -18.02
CA ARG A 916 -3.45 -11.85 -19.20
C ARG A 916 -1.95 -11.58 -19.09
N VAL A 917 -1.13 -12.55 -19.49
CA VAL A 917 0.33 -12.51 -19.34
C VAL A 917 1.01 -11.85 -20.56
N PRO A 918 1.96 -10.90 -20.38
CA PRO A 918 2.73 -10.33 -21.48
C PRO A 918 3.48 -11.40 -22.29
N ARG A 919 3.43 -11.30 -23.62
CA ARG A 919 4.03 -12.30 -24.51
C ARG A 919 5.56 -12.38 -24.37
N GLU A 920 6.21 -11.27 -24.05
CA GLU A 920 7.68 -11.17 -23.97
C GLU A 920 8.29 -12.01 -22.84
N VAL A 921 7.51 -12.34 -21.80
CA VAL A 921 7.86 -13.31 -20.74
C VAL A 921 8.33 -14.65 -21.33
N PHE A 922 7.73 -15.08 -22.44
CA PHE A 922 8.02 -16.34 -23.11
C PHE A 922 9.03 -16.21 -24.27
N GLY A 923 9.62 -15.02 -24.45
CA GLY A 923 10.62 -14.72 -25.48
C GLY A 923 10.16 -14.97 -26.93
N ASP A 924 11.07 -15.47 -27.77
CA ASP A 924 10.84 -15.80 -29.18
C ASP A 924 9.98 -17.09 -29.40
N SER A 925 9.43 -17.70 -28.34
CA SER A 925 8.75 -18.99 -28.41
C SER A 925 7.27 -18.88 -28.84
N SER A 926 6.65 -20.03 -29.14
CA SER A 926 5.32 -20.12 -29.76
C SER A 926 4.34 -20.92 -28.90
N PRO A 927 3.19 -20.34 -28.48
CA PRO A 927 2.14 -21.06 -27.78
C PRO A 927 1.62 -22.32 -28.48
N GLU A 928 1.79 -22.43 -29.81
CA GLU A 928 1.45 -23.62 -30.58
C GLU A 928 2.36 -24.84 -30.32
N ASP A 929 3.57 -24.62 -29.81
CA ASP A 929 4.61 -25.65 -29.58
C ASP A 929 4.78 -26.03 -28.10
N TRP A 930 4.23 -25.25 -27.15
CA TRP A 930 4.37 -25.44 -25.70
C TRP A 930 3.58 -26.64 -25.13
N ALA A 931 3.93 -27.03 -23.90
CA ALA A 931 3.11 -27.89 -23.04
C ALA A 931 2.71 -27.15 -21.74
N TYR A 932 1.58 -27.55 -21.17
CA TYR A 932 0.92 -26.84 -20.07
C TYR A 932 0.48 -27.80 -18.97
N ALA A 933 0.55 -27.37 -17.71
CA ALA A 933 -0.22 -27.94 -16.61
C ALA A 933 -0.88 -26.80 -15.84
N ALA A 934 -2.16 -26.97 -15.49
CA ALA A 934 -2.94 -25.93 -14.83
C ALA A 934 -3.73 -26.55 -13.66
N VAL A 935 -3.71 -25.90 -12.50
CA VAL A 935 -4.26 -26.42 -11.24
C VAL A 935 -4.97 -25.33 -10.45
N VAL A 936 -5.96 -25.75 -9.66
CA VAL A 936 -6.72 -24.91 -8.74
C VAL A 936 -6.56 -25.41 -7.31
N LEU A 937 -6.29 -24.46 -6.42
CA LEU A 937 -6.15 -24.65 -4.98
C LEU A 937 -7.10 -23.67 -4.26
N SER A 938 -7.33 -23.87 -2.96
CA SER A 938 -8.00 -22.85 -2.16
C SER A 938 -6.96 -21.87 -1.57
N GLN A 939 -7.17 -20.59 -1.81
CA GLN A 939 -6.34 -19.48 -1.33
C GLN A 939 -6.30 -19.41 0.19
N ASP A 940 -5.14 -19.08 0.78
CA ASP A 940 -5.02 -18.73 2.19
C ASP A 940 -4.07 -17.55 2.46
N GLY A 941 -4.57 -16.50 3.12
CA GLY A 941 -3.73 -15.42 3.64
C GLY A 941 -2.76 -15.86 4.76
N TYR A 942 -3.08 -16.96 5.46
CA TYR A 942 -2.29 -17.49 6.59
C TYR A 942 -1.97 -18.98 6.39
N PRO A 943 -1.10 -19.32 5.40
CA PRO A 943 -0.76 -20.70 5.06
C PRO A 943 0.12 -21.36 6.14
N SER A 944 0.25 -22.69 6.08
CA SER A 944 1.33 -23.36 6.83
C SER A 944 2.71 -22.97 6.31
N LEU A 945 3.71 -23.14 7.17
CA LEU A 945 5.10 -22.87 6.83
C LEU A 945 5.59 -23.74 5.65
N GLY A 946 6.30 -23.12 4.70
CA GLY A 946 6.74 -23.76 3.46
C GLY A 946 5.63 -23.95 2.41
N VAL A 947 4.47 -23.32 2.59
CA VAL A 947 3.32 -23.37 1.68
C VAL A 947 3.01 -21.96 1.20
N TRP A 948 2.99 -21.75 -0.11
CA TRP A 948 2.75 -20.42 -0.69
C TRP A 948 1.25 -20.12 -0.81
N ARG A 949 0.69 -19.50 0.24
CA ARG A 949 -0.65 -18.89 0.32
C ARG A 949 -1.82 -19.77 -0.16
N VAL A 950 -1.77 -21.06 0.16
CA VAL A 950 -2.85 -22.03 -0.11
C VAL A 950 -3.19 -22.85 1.14
N ARG A 951 -4.47 -23.22 1.30
CA ARG A 951 -4.99 -23.88 2.51
C ARG A 951 -4.47 -25.30 2.66
N ASP A 952 -4.19 -25.68 3.90
CA ASP A 952 -3.92 -27.09 4.22
C ASP A 952 -5.19 -27.95 4.14
N VAL A 953 -4.95 -29.24 3.88
CA VAL A 953 -5.95 -30.30 3.96
C VAL A 953 -5.68 -31.09 5.25
N ASN A 954 -6.67 -31.16 6.13
CA ASN A 954 -6.62 -31.91 7.38
C ASN A 954 -7.31 -33.29 7.20
N GLU A 955 -7.14 -34.24 8.14
CA GLU A 955 -7.91 -35.51 8.13
C GLU A 955 -9.43 -35.28 8.18
N THR A 956 -9.87 -34.14 8.71
CA THR A 956 -11.29 -33.73 8.84
C THR A 956 -11.39 -32.24 8.54
N ALA A 957 -12.41 -31.82 7.80
CA ALA A 957 -12.59 -30.42 7.44
C ALA A 957 -12.90 -29.56 8.67
N GLU A 958 -12.39 -28.33 8.63
CA GLU A 958 -12.60 -27.28 9.63
C GLU A 958 -13.14 -26.03 8.94
N GLN A 959 -13.41 -24.95 9.69
CA GLN A 959 -14.02 -23.75 9.12
C GLN A 959 -13.20 -23.15 7.97
N TRP A 960 -11.86 -23.12 8.11
CA TRP A 960 -10.93 -22.46 7.19
C TRP A 960 -9.83 -23.39 6.64
N ARG A 961 -10.06 -24.71 6.67
CA ARG A 961 -9.16 -25.77 6.20
C ARG A 961 -9.95 -26.89 5.53
N LEU A 962 -9.42 -27.46 4.45
CA LEU A 962 -10.04 -28.61 3.77
C LEU A 962 -9.94 -29.85 4.66
N GLY A 963 -10.75 -30.86 4.35
CA GLY A 963 -10.74 -32.17 4.99
C GLY A 963 -10.39 -33.30 4.04
N GLY A 964 -10.23 -34.51 4.58
CA GLY A 964 -10.06 -35.73 3.80
C GLY A 964 -8.61 -36.08 3.42
N ALA A 965 -7.61 -35.42 4.00
CA ALA A 965 -6.20 -35.70 3.72
C ALA A 965 -5.83 -37.18 3.91
N PRO A 966 -5.12 -37.81 2.95
CA PRO A 966 -4.37 -39.04 3.17
C PRO A 966 -3.36 -38.91 4.31
N THR A 967 -2.95 -40.04 4.87
CA THR A 967 -1.83 -40.10 5.81
C THR A 967 -0.54 -39.58 5.18
N GLY A 968 0.28 -38.85 5.94
CA GLY A 968 1.56 -38.30 5.50
C GLY A 968 1.48 -36.83 5.10
N SER A 969 2.59 -36.10 5.22
CA SER A 969 2.74 -34.66 4.96
C SER A 969 2.99 -34.29 3.49
N ASN A 970 3.13 -35.30 2.62
CA ASN A 970 3.50 -35.17 1.21
C ASN A 970 2.32 -35.32 0.24
N HIS A 971 1.08 -35.24 0.73
CA HIS A 971 -0.09 -35.13 -0.13
C HIS A 971 -0.16 -33.72 -0.76
N THR A 972 -0.84 -33.60 -1.91
CA THR A 972 -1.00 -32.33 -2.64
C THR A 972 -2.03 -31.40 -1.98
N ARG A 973 -1.87 -30.09 -2.12
CA ARG A 973 -2.94 -29.11 -1.80
C ARG A 973 -3.83 -28.75 -3.00
N VAL A 974 -3.56 -29.35 -4.16
CA VAL A 974 -4.40 -29.21 -5.36
C VAL A 974 -5.78 -29.82 -5.10
N VAL A 975 -6.81 -29.00 -5.32
CA VAL A 975 -8.22 -29.38 -5.20
C VAL A 975 -8.73 -29.88 -6.55
N ASP A 976 -8.30 -29.24 -7.64
CA ASP A 976 -8.67 -29.59 -9.01
C ASP A 976 -7.51 -29.32 -10.00
N MET A 977 -7.40 -30.10 -11.08
CA MET A 977 -6.32 -30.03 -12.08
C MET A 977 -6.90 -30.25 -13.47
N VAL A 978 -6.65 -29.28 -14.37
CA VAL A 978 -7.16 -29.27 -15.74
C VAL A 978 -6.86 -30.58 -16.46
N TRP A 979 -7.90 -31.39 -16.67
CA TRP A 979 -7.75 -32.74 -17.21
C TRP A 979 -8.93 -33.14 -18.08
N SER A 980 -8.67 -33.64 -19.29
CA SER A 980 -9.78 -34.03 -20.17
C SER A 980 -10.54 -35.22 -19.59
N ALA A 981 -11.88 -35.12 -19.54
CA ALA A 981 -12.80 -36.23 -19.26
C ALA A 981 -12.72 -37.41 -20.27
N SER A 982 -11.81 -37.35 -21.26
CA SER A 982 -11.48 -38.43 -22.18
C SER A 982 -10.10 -39.08 -21.95
N SER A 983 -9.26 -38.48 -21.09
CA SER A 983 -7.95 -39.00 -20.68
C SER A 983 -8.09 -40.22 -19.76
N THR A 984 -7.02 -41.03 -19.70
CA THR A 984 -6.86 -42.09 -18.69
C THR A 984 -5.37 -42.21 -18.32
N PRO A 985 -4.97 -42.26 -17.03
CA PRO A 985 -5.78 -42.24 -15.81
C PRO A 985 -6.59 -40.95 -15.59
N ASP A 986 -7.49 -40.99 -14.60
CA ASP A 986 -8.25 -39.85 -14.08
C ASP A 986 -7.44 -39.05 -13.04
N GLN A 987 -7.95 -37.86 -12.69
CA GLN A 987 -7.39 -36.96 -11.66
C GLN A 987 -7.08 -37.69 -10.35
N GLU A 988 -8.06 -38.40 -9.79
CA GLU A 988 -7.91 -39.13 -8.51
C GLU A 988 -6.71 -40.09 -8.57
N THR A 989 -6.58 -40.84 -9.65
CA THR A 989 -5.50 -41.83 -9.85
C THR A 989 -4.14 -41.18 -10.07
N ILE A 990 -4.08 -39.97 -10.65
CA ILE A 990 -2.83 -39.20 -10.80
C ILE A 990 -2.40 -38.64 -9.44
N LEU A 991 -3.25 -37.85 -8.79
CA LEU A 991 -2.92 -37.14 -7.56
C LEU A 991 -2.71 -38.07 -6.34
N SER A 992 -3.26 -39.30 -6.38
CA SER A 992 -3.00 -40.33 -5.35
C SER A 992 -1.75 -41.17 -5.58
N ASN A 993 -1.01 -40.97 -6.68
CA ASN A 993 0.17 -41.77 -7.05
C ASN A 993 1.47 -41.35 -6.34
N PHE A 994 1.43 -41.25 -5.01
CA PHE A 994 2.59 -40.96 -4.15
C PHE A 994 2.77 -42.02 -3.06
N THR A 995 3.89 -41.96 -2.32
CA THR A 995 4.10 -42.81 -1.14
C THR A 995 4.06 -41.96 0.14
N PRO A 996 3.01 -42.10 0.98
CA PRO A 996 2.92 -41.46 2.30
C PRO A 996 4.22 -41.49 3.13
N ASN A 997 4.65 -40.31 3.58
CA ASN A 997 5.72 -40.14 4.57
C ASN A 997 5.47 -38.90 5.46
N ASP A 998 6.24 -38.77 6.54
CA ASP A 998 6.05 -37.74 7.58
C ASP A 998 7.21 -36.71 7.64
N LYS A 999 7.86 -36.42 6.50
CA LYS A 999 8.92 -35.40 6.36
C LYS A 999 8.41 -33.97 6.61
N SER A 1000 9.28 -33.02 6.98
CA SER A 1000 8.93 -31.59 6.88
C SER A 1000 8.80 -31.17 5.40
N GLN A 1001 8.08 -30.08 5.09
CA GLN A 1001 7.97 -29.62 3.69
C GLN A 1001 9.35 -29.34 3.06
N SER A 1002 10.31 -28.83 3.84
CA SER A 1002 11.71 -28.60 3.46
C SER A 1002 12.56 -29.87 3.24
N GLU A 1003 12.08 -31.05 3.65
CA GLU A 1003 12.73 -32.35 3.38
C GLU A 1003 12.11 -33.08 2.17
N LEU A 1004 11.02 -32.56 1.61
CA LEU A 1004 10.32 -33.18 0.48
C LEU A 1004 11.05 -32.89 -0.84
N THR A 1005 11.01 -33.88 -1.71
CA THR A 1005 11.67 -33.86 -3.03
C THR A 1005 10.72 -34.41 -4.08
N ILE A 1006 11.08 -34.29 -5.36
CA ILE A 1006 10.32 -34.90 -6.46
C ILE A 1006 10.18 -36.43 -6.35
N GLU A 1007 11.02 -37.12 -5.56
CA GLU A 1007 10.87 -38.56 -5.28
C GLU A 1007 9.73 -38.87 -4.27
N ASP A 1008 9.25 -37.85 -3.54
CA ASP A 1008 8.19 -37.97 -2.54
C ASP A 1008 6.80 -37.59 -3.07
N PHE A 1009 6.72 -36.85 -4.18
CA PHE A 1009 5.48 -36.29 -4.74
C PHE A 1009 4.77 -37.24 -5.73
N ALA A 1010 3.49 -36.97 -6.00
CA ALA A 1010 2.84 -37.49 -7.19
C ALA A 1010 3.33 -36.72 -8.43
N LEU A 1011 3.50 -37.43 -9.55
CA LEU A 1011 3.92 -36.83 -10.82
C LEU A 1011 2.72 -36.63 -11.76
N ILE A 1012 2.57 -35.42 -12.28
CA ILE A 1012 1.51 -35.03 -13.21
C ILE A 1012 2.04 -34.88 -14.63
N PRO A 1013 1.28 -35.28 -15.66
CA PRO A 1013 1.60 -35.02 -17.06
C PRO A 1013 1.26 -33.57 -17.46
N MET A 1014 1.82 -33.10 -18.58
CA MET A 1014 1.43 -31.84 -19.23
C MET A 1014 0.67 -32.12 -20.53
N PHE A 1015 -0.23 -31.22 -20.92
CA PHE A 1015 -0.98 -31.28 -22.18
C PHE A 1015 -0.41 -30.32 -23.24
N SER A 1016 -0.46 -30.71 -24.51
CA SER A 1016 -0.01 -29.90 -25.65
C SER A 1016 -0.93 -30.07 -26.86
N LEU A 1017 -0.76 -29.22 -27.88
CA LEU A 1017 -1.45 -29.38 -29.17
C LEU A 1017 -1.13 -30.71 -29.88
N GLN A 1018 0.02 -31.32 -29.59
CA GLN A 1018 0.42 -32.60 -30.18
C GLN A 1018 -0.23 -33.79 -29.44
N SER A 1019 -0.49 -33.69 -28.12
CA SER A 1019 -1.06 -34.79 -27.33
C SER A 1019 -2.56 -35.02 -27.54
N GLN A 1020 -3.28 -34.10 -28.20
CA GLN A 1020 -4.67 -34.33 -28.64
C GLN A 1020 -4.76 -35.09 -30.00
N GLY A 1021 -3.63 -35.55 -30.55
CA GLY A 1021 -3.55 -36.15 -31.89
C GLY A 1021 -3.49 -37.69 -31.98
N GLU A 1022 -3.37 -38.41 -30.86
CA GLU A 1022 -3.25 -39.89 -30.81
C GLU A 1022 -4.49 -40.61 -30.24
#